data_AF-A0A9P4JKE9-F1
#
_entry.id   AF-A0A9P4JKE9-F1
#
_cell.length_a   1.000
_cell.length_b   1.000
_cell.length_c   1.000
_cell.angle_alpha   90.00
_cell.angle_beta   90.00
_cell.angle_gamma   90.00
#
_symmetry.space_group_name_H-M   'P 1'
#
loop_
_entity.id
_entity.type
_entity.pdbx_description
1 polymer ?
#
loop_
_entity_poly.entity_id
_entity_poly.type
_entity_poly.pdbx_seq_one_letter_code
_entity_poly.pdbx_strand_id
1 'polypeptide(L)'
;MLGRTLFATDEELGKRDDDHKPKRSHPYNALRAPLRWRRRRILVTVVVLYLFYLVIRNFTAFGNGDGQFLSMQPVNDQTSAPTSSEEPTGAPPGIKAPRDNSPPSTSYSGAIRFYKLAPTLHEAASLGYRGIQKNVLFPVSNLKSASALIPMACEMGRRKRNRVHVALMGRSGISMDDLLEINGVDKEECAVMFHDARPDYPEYSSEQRAEAAVASAMRHIFNYISPYVAIMDDSLREDAFFVRGMRRKSKELDIPIIEIPPDQAENLMWMTRLDARSLRSWHKPAIDMLIQAPSHSSGSLIRLLKSLQKADYSGLKPPRLTIELPAEIDPPTKQYLENFLWPPVNALGSVASSQVILRHRIASQRITQEESAIRSLELFYPASATDSHVLLLSPQAELSPLYYHYVMYTLLEYKYGMYNADVDSIMGISLDLPFTLLDGKSTLKTPGTADMRSLKYTDMSDIRSVPFLWQAPNSHAALYFGDKWVQLHSFLSNRVAKLHQGLNKSPRAKLVSETLPAWTEYMLELMRTRGLSLLYPAASSGDRLVTIHNELYRRPEEFEVRQPEEHGKGSYTPLTSPPTEPFLTAEQPPPKPQNYEPPLVPYSRPLHLTLPFDAELPSLAYLPYLSQTGHVIPLATLEQLTETYATRFREDIGGCDPLPKGRLRKVEPMSARDLFCFGDEREEDFEDKATGDGDWDPFGLKKSTEAMYTATDIISDASEATPTPTSPSIVVESPAVTAPAEPRDDLNERL
;
A
#
# COMPACT_ATOMS: atom_id res chain seq x y z
N MET A 1 -25.70 2.96 -59.18
CA MET A 1 -24.65 2.50 -60.11
C MET A 1 -23.57 1.86 -59.23
N LEU A 2 -23.62 0.56 -58.91
CA LEU A 2 -23.32 -0.66 -59.70
C LEU A 2 -21.83 -0.85 -60.04
N GLY A 3 -21.33 -2.02 -59.62
CA GLY A 3 -20.01 -2.58 -59.93
C GLY A 3 -19.49 -3.53 -58.83
N ARG A 4 -20.28 -4.48 -58.30
CA ARG A 4 -20.43 -5.90 -58.73
C ARG A 4 -19.16 -6.76 -58.52
N THR A 5 -19.10 -7.64 -57.49
CA THR A 5 -19.62 -9.05 -57.35
C THR A 5 -18.63 -10.12 -57.78
N LEU A 6 -18.48 -11.21 -56.99
CA LEU A 6 -19.04 -12.54 -57.28
C LEU A 6 -18.67 -13.59 -56.21
N PHE A 7 -19.69 -14.28 -55.72
CA PHE A 7 -19.68 -15.51 -54.92
C PHE A 7 -19.62 -16.76 -55.82
N ALA A 8 -19.29 -17.92 -55.21
CA ALA A 8 -19.91 -19.26 -55.37
C ALA A 8 -18.99 -20.30 -54.65
N THR A 9 -19.38 -21.35 -53.93
CA THR A 9 -20.62 -22.14 -53.70
C THR A 9 -20.24 -23.17 -52.61
N ASP A 10 -21.03 -23.35 -51.55
CA ASP A 10 -21.91 -24.51 -51.30
C ASP A 10 -21.38 -25.91 -51.69
N GLU A 11 -21.10 -26.75 -50.69
CA GLU A 11 -21.50 -28.17 -50.70
C GLU A 11 -21.58 -28.73 -49.27
N GLU A 12 -22.72 -29.33 -48.97
CA GLU A 12 -23.18 -29.77 -47.67
C GLU A 12 -22.64 -31.14 -47.21
N LEU A 13 -22.99 -31.47 -45.95
CA LEU A 13 -23.32 -32.82 -45.45
C LEU A 13 -22.19 -33.80 -45.08
N GLY A 14 -21.90 -33.81 -43.78
CA GLY A 14 -22.32 -34.92 -42.93
C GLY A 14 -21.48 -36.20 -42.95
N LYS A 15 -20.63 -36.37 -41.92
CA LYS A 15 -20.60 -37.64 -41.18
C LYS A 15 -19.96 -37.49 -39.80
N ARG A 16 -20.73 -37.89 -38.79
CA ARG A 16 -20.31 -38.25 -37.44
C ARG A 16 -19.75 -39.67 -37.51
N ASP A 17 -18.55 -39.90 -36.98
CA ASP A 17 -18.12 -41.22 -36.48
C ASP A 17 -16.92 -41.04 -35.55
N ASP A 18 -17.22 -41.24 -34.26
CA ASP A 18 -16.29 -41.55 -33.18
C ASP A 18 -15.62 -42.92 -33.45
N ASP A 19 -14.31 -43.05 -33.23
CA ASP A 19 -13.66 -44.24 -32.64
C ASP A 19 -12.15 -44.28 -32.93
N HIS A 20 -11.31 -43.60 -32.13
CA HIS A 20 -9.89 -43.95 -32.05
C HIS A 20 -9.45 -44.20 -30.60
N LYS A 21 -9.49 -45.48 -30.21
CA LYS A 21 -8.80 -46.02 -29.03
C LYS A 21 -7.27 -45.88 -29.21
N PRO A 22 -6.52 -45.42 -28.20
CA PRO A 22 -5.06 -45.46 -28.24
C PRO A 22 -4.55 -46.88 -27.92
N LYS A 23 -3.78 -47.48 -28.83
CA LYS A 23 -2.94 -48.66 -28.53
C LYS A 23 -1.49 -48.22 -28.37
N ARG A 24 -0.93 -48.64 -27.22
CA ARG A 24 0.48 -48.57 -26.83
C ARG A 24 1.39 -49.19 -27.89
N SER A 25 2.52 -48.54 -28.20
CA SER A 25 3.74 -49.24 -28.62
C SER A 25 4.97 -48.57 -28.01
N HIS A 26 5.75 -49.38 -27.31
CA HIS A 26 7.07 -49.07 -26.77
C HIS A 26 8.16 -49.57 -27.74
N PRO A 27 9.46 -49.30 -27.50
CA PRO A 27 10.33 -48.64 -28.49
C PRO A 27 11.40 -49.56 -29.09
N TYR A 28 12.29 -48.93 -29.87
CA TYR A 28 13.56 -49.39 -30.44
C TYR A 28 13.49 -50.13 -31.79
N ASN A 29 13.99 -49.46 -32.83
CA ASN A 29 15.34 -49.78 -33.29
C ASN A 29 15.85 -48.73 -34.28
N ALA A 30 16.96 -48.12 -33.88
CA ALA A 30 17.85 -47.37 -34.75
C ALA A 30 18.59 -48.33 -35.70
N LEU A 31 19.15 -47.74 -36.76
CA LEU A 31 20.18 -48.29 -37.65
C LEU A 31 19.67 -49.20 -38.77
N ARG A 32 19.38 -48.58 -39.93
CA ARG A 32 20.09 -48.80 -41.21
C ARG A 32 19.32 -48.12 -42.35
N ALA A 33 19.81 -46.97 -42.81
CA ALA A 33 19.46 -46.44 -44.12
C ALA A 33 20.69 -45.73 -44.75
N PRO A 34 20.99 -45.98 -46.03
CA PRO A 34 22.29 -45.70 -46.62
C PRO A 34 22.51 -44.24 -47.02
N LEU A 35 23.78 -43.87 -46.93
CA LEU A 35 24.43 -42.59 -47.18
C LEU A 35 24.25 -42.07 -48.62
N ARG A 36 23.12 -41.43 -48.94
CA ARG A 36 22.98 -40.59 -50.17
C ARG A 36 22.30 -39.24 -49.93
N TRP A 37 22.43 -38.71 -48.72
CA TRP A 37 21.80 -37.46 -48.31
C TRP A 37 22.73 -36.53 -47.50
N ARG A 38 23.99 -36.38 -47.96
CA ARG A 38 25.01 -35.56 -47.26
C ARG A 38 25.40 -34.26 -47.95
N ARG A 39 25.23 -34.08 -49.27
CA ARG A 39 25.72 -32.85 -49.93
C ARG A 39 24.86 -31.60 -49.64
N ARG A 40 23.53 -31.72 -49.60
CA ARG A 40 22.64 -30.59 -49.24
C ARG A 40 22.72 -30.20 -47.76
N ARG A 41 22.86 -31.17 -46.84
CA ARG A 41 22.99 -30.89 -45.40
C ARG A 41 24.35 -30.31 -45.01
N ILE A 42 25.44 -30.71 -45.68
CA ILE A 42 26.76 -30.09 -45.49
C ILE A 42 26.74 -28.64 -45.98
N LEU A 43 26.11 -28.36 -47.12
CA LEU A 43 25.98 -26.98 -47.62
C LEU A 43 25.12 -26.12 -46.67
N VAL A 44 24.02 -26.67 -46.15
CA VAL A 44 23.19 -25.99 -45.14
C VAL A 44 23.96 -25.78 -43.84
N THR A 45 24.73 -26.76 -43.36
CA THR A 45 25.55 -26.56 -42.14
C THR A 45 26.67 -25.57 -42.34
N VAL A 46 27.29 -25.49 -43.53
CA VAL A 46 28.27 -24.46 -43.85
C VAL A 46 27.63 -23.08 -43.93
N VAL A 47 26.43 -22.95 -44.51
CA VAL A 47 25.69 -21.68 -44.53
C VAL A 47 25.23 -21.27 -43.14
N VAL A 48 24.76 -22.22 -42.32
CA VAL A 48 24.38 -21.96 -40.92
C VAL A 48 25.60 -21.59 -40.09
N LEU A 49 26.74 -22.26 -40.26
CA LEU A 49 27.99 -21.89 -39.59
C LEU A 49 28.52 -20.54 -40.08
N TYR A 50 28.35 -20.19 -41.35
CA TYR A 50 28.71 -18.88 -41.89
C TYR A 50 27.80 -17.78 -41.34
N LEU A 51 26.49 -18.03 -41.24
CA LEU A 51 25.55 -17.13 -40.57
C LEU A 51 25.84 -17.01 -39.09
N PHE A 52 26.17 -18.11 -38.40
CA PHE A 52 26.56 -18.11 -37.00
C PHE A 52 27.89 -17.38 -36.79
N TYR A 53 28.84 -17.51 -37.71
CA TYR A 53 30.08 -16.73 -37.75
C TYR A 53 29.81 -15.24 -38.00
N LEU A 54 28.90 -14.88 -38.89
CA LEU A 54 28.48 -13.49 -39.09
C LEU A 54 27.78 -12.93 -37.86
N VAL A 55 26.92 -13.72 -37.21
CA VAL A 55 26.26 -13.34 -35.95
C VAL A 55 27.29 -13.16 -34.86
N ILE A 56 28.24 -14.09 -34.66
CA ILE A 56 29.33 -13.93 -33.69
C ILE A 56 30.20 -12.75 -34.04
N ARG A 57 30.58 -12.53 -35.30
CA ARG A 57 31.39 -11.38 -35.72
C ARG A 57 30.68 -10.05 -35.47
N ASN A 58 29.37 -9.98 -35.73
CA ASN A 58 28.57 -8.81 -35.36
C ASN A 58 28.37 -8.73 -33.84
N PHE A 59 28.18 -9.84 -33.14
CA PHE A 59 28.04 -9.86 -31.67
C PHE A 59 29.34 -9.49 -30.97
N THR A 60 30.51 -9.84 -31.51
CA THR A 60 31.81 -9.36 -31.01
C THR A 60 32.07 -7.90 -31.39
N ALA A 61 31.33 -7.35 -32.35
CA ALA A 61 31.26 -5.92 -32.62
C ALA A 61 30.22 -5.19 -31.74
N PHE A 62 29.33 -5.91 -31.05
CA PHE A 62 28.34 -5.38 -30.10
C PHE A 62 28.57 -5.80 -28.63
N GLY A 63 29.55 -6.66 -28.36
CA GLY A 63 29.81 -7.30 -27.06
C GLY A 63 31.15 -6.95 -26.42
N ASN A 64 32.04 -6.27 -27.13
CA ASN A 64 33.11 -5.47 -26.54
C ASN A 64 32.77 -4.00 -26.76
N GLY A 65 31.79 -3.51 -26.00
CA GLY A 65 31.56 -2.09 -25.80
C GLY A 65 32.62 -1.48 -24.89
N ASP A 66 33.90 -1.68 -25.21
CA ASP A 66 34.89 -0.64 -24.95
C ASP A 66 34.46 0.51 -25.85
N GLY A 67 33.86 1.53 -25.23
CA GLY A 67 33.41 2.75 -25.89
C GLY A 67 34.60 3.47 -26.51
N GLN A 68 35.05 3.00 -27.68
CA GLN A 68 35.83 3.80 -28.60
C GLN A 68 34.93 4.93 -29.05
N PHE A 69 35.15 6.07 -28.40
CA PHE A 69 35.03 7.39 -28.98
C PHE A 69 35.06 7.30 -30.50
N LEU A 70 33.90 7.52 -31.13
CA LEU A 70 33.89 8.06 -32.48
C LEU A 70 34.54 9.44 -32.35
N SER A 71 35.87 9.45 -32.52
CA SER A 71 36.64 10.60 -32.90
C SER A 71 35.99 11.12 -34.17
N MET A 72 35.11 12.09 -33.99
CA MET A 72 34.75 13.02 -35.03
C MET A 72 36.08 13.55 -35.54
N GLN A 73 36.50 13.12 -36.74
CA GLN A 73 37.53 13.84 -37.47
C GLN A 73 37.15 15.32 -37.42
N PRO A 74 38.03 16.23 -36.98
CA PRO A 74 37.74 17.63 -37.09
C PRO A 74 37.60 17.91 -38.58
N VAL A 75 36.38 18.18 -39.02
CA VAL A 75 36.20 19.00 -40.21
C VAL A 75 36.99 20.25 -39.89
N ASN A 76 38.05 20.46 -40.65
CA ASN A 76 38.99 21.54 -40.52
C ASN A 76 38.28 22.82 -40.99
N ASP A 77 37.25 23.23 -40.24
CA ASP A 77 36.63 24.54 -40.37
C ASP A 77 37.31 25.42 -39.34
N GLN A 78 38.21 26.25 -39.86
CA GLN A 78 39.00 27.22 -39.12
C GLN A 78 38.09 28.28 -38.50
N THR A 79 37.51 27.98 -37.34
CA THR A 79 37.11 28.97 -36.32
C THR A 79 37.00 28.27 -34.97
N SER A 80 38.13 27.79 -34.47
CA SER A 80 38.27 27.29 -33.10
C SER A 80 38.19 28.46 -32.13
N ALA A 81 37.01 28.71 -31.56
CA ALA A 81 36.91 29.46 -30.31
C ALA A 81 37.65 28.68 -29.22
N PRO A 82 38.47 29.32 -28.37
CA PRO A 82 39.28 28.62 -27.38
C PRO A 82 38.37 27.87 -26.40
N THR A 83 38.61 26.56 -26.23
CA THR A 83 38.03 25.76 -25.14
C THR A 83 38.70 26.17 -23.83
N SER A 84 38.26 27.28 -23.23
CA SER A 84 38.57 27.58 -21.84
C SER A 84 37.81 26.60 -20.95
N SER A 85 38.53 25.92 -20.06
CA SER A 85 37.96 25.11 -18.96
C SER A 85 37.33 25.98 -17.87
N GLU A 86 37.54 27.30 -17.94
CA GLU A 86 37.01 28.28 -17.01
C GLU A 86 35.58 28.67 -17.37
N GLU A 87 34.75 28.82 -16.33
CA GLU A 87 33.37 29.27 -16.45
C GLU A 87 33.36 30.71 -16.99
N PRO A 88 32.63 30.99 -18.07
CA PRO A 88 32.60 32.32 -18.63
C PRO A 88 31.91 33.30 -17.67
N THR A 89 32.57 34.41 -17.39
CA THR A 89 32.02 35.51 -16.59
C THR A 89 31.47 36.61 -17.51
N GLY A 90 30.26 37.09 -17.22
CA GLY A 90 29.61 38.18 -17.96
C GLY A 90 28.64 37.74 -19.06
N ALA A 91 28.32 38.66 -19.97
CA ALA A 91 27.33 38.44 -21.02
C ALA A 91 27.85 37.47 -22.11
N PRO A 92 26.98 36.66 -22.72
CA PRO A 92 27.38 35.72 -23.77
C PRO A 92 27.83 36.45 -25.05
N PRO A 93 28.61 35.78 -25.91
CA PRO A 93 29.12 36.38 -27.14
C PRO A 93 27.99 36.97 -28.01
N GLY A 94 28.11 38.26 -28.34
CA GLY A 94 27.12 38.98 -29.17
C GLY A 94 25.99 39.66 -28.39
N ILE A 95 25.90 39.49 -27.07
CA ILE A 95 24.93 40.17 -26.20
C ILE A 95 25.65 41.20 -25.34
N LYS A 96 25.14 42.42 -25.29
CA LYS A 96 25.65 43.47 -24.40
C LYS A 96 25.08 43.27 -23.00
N ALA A 97 25.92 43.40 -21.98
CA ALA A 97 25.45 43.45 -20.61
C ALA A 97 24.43 44.60 -20.43
N PRO A 98 23.37 44.40 -19.64
CA PRO A 98 22.38 45.44 -19.38
C PRO A 98 23.06 46.69 -18.80
N ARG A 99 22.75 47.86 -19.35
CA ARG A 99 23.37 49.16 -18.97
C ARG A 99 22.65 49.88 -17.83
N ASP A 100 21.40 49.52 -17.61
CA ASP A 100 20.54 49.91 -16.48
C ASP A 100 19.99 48.60 -15.92
N ASN A 101 19.67 48.53 -14.61
CA ASN A 101 19.18 47.36 -13.83
C ASN A 101 17.90 46.66 -14.38
N SER A 102 17.88 46.43 -15.68
CA SER A 102 16.88 45.79 -16.50
C SER A 102 17.24 44.31 -16.64
N PRO A 103 16.24 43.43 -16.71
CA PRO A 103 16.50 42.00 -16.79
C PRO A 103 17.33 41.66 -18.04
N PRO A 104 18.30 40.73 -17.94
CA PRO A 104 19.14 40.33 -19.06
C PRO A 104 18.30 39.75 -20.20
N SER A 105 18.76 39.93 -21.45
CA SER A 105 18.02 39.46 -22.62
C SER A 105 18.04 37.93 -22.71
N THR A 106 16.87 37.31 -22.73
CA THR A 106 16.65 35.84 -22.79
C THR A 106 16.71 35.27 -24.22
N SER A 107 17.70 35.67 -25.01
CA SER A 107 17.80 35.31 -26.44
C SER A 107 18.89 34.30 -26.77
N TYR A 108 19.78 33.99 -25.83
CA TYR A 108 20.94 33.15 -26.11
C TYR A 108 20.55 31.67 -26.29
N SER A 109 20.96 31.09 -27.42
CA SER A 109 20.60 29.73 -27.86
C SER A 109 21.83 28.87 -28.22
N GLY A 110 22.99 29.15 -27.60
CA GLY A 110 24.23 28.41 -27.84
C GLY A 110 24.28 27.01 -27.20
N ALA A 111 25.41 26.32 -27.38
CA ALA A 111 25.64 24.99 -26.81
C ALA A 111 25.54 25.00 -25.27
N ILE A 112 25.06 23.90 -24.67
CA ILE A 112 24.84 23.79 -23.22
C ILE A 112 26.04 23.09 -22.59
N ARG A 113 26.65 23.73 -21.58
CA ARG A 113 27.75 23.17 -20.78
C ARG A 113 27.48 23.32 -19.28
N PHE A 114 27.78 22.29 -18.52
CA PHE A 114 27.66 22.29 -17.05
C PHE A 114 29.06 22.25 -16.42
N TYR A 115 29.53 23.40 -15.95
CA TYR A 115 30.85 23.51 -15.32
C TYR A 115 30.85 23.02 -13.86
N LYS A 116 29.76 23.24 -13.13
CA LYS A 116 29.63 22.95 -11.68
C LYS A 116 28.98 21.60 -11.35
N LEU A 117 28.26 21.00 -12.30
CA LEU A 117 27.52 19.76 -12.07
C LEU A 117 28.43 18.54 -11.93
N ALA A 118 29.42 18.41 -12.82
CA ALA A 118 30.31 17.25 -12.88
C ALA A 118 31.00 16.92 -11.53
N PRO A 119 31.66 17.86 -10.81
CA PRO A 119 32.37 17.53 -9.57
C PRO A 119 31.42 16.97 -8.49
N THR A 120 30.26 17.60 -8.29
CA THR A 120 29.29 17.16 -7.27
C THR A 120 28.67 15.80 -7.60
N LEU A 121 28.47 15.48 -8.88
CA LEU A 121 27.97 14.15 -9.31
C LEU A 121 29.00 13.04 -9.09
N HIS A 122 30.28 13.30 -9.32
CA HIS A 122 31.34 12.30 -9.10
C HIS A 122 31.50 11.98 -7.62
N GLU A 123 31.44 13.00 -6.76
CA GLU A 123 31.42 12.82 -5.31
C GLU A 123 30.23 11.96 -4.87
N ALA A 124 29.02 12.30 -5.32
CA ALA A 124 27.81 11.52 -5.03
C ALA A 124 27.89 10.07 -5.55
N ALA A 125 28.41 9.86 -6.75
CA ALA A 125 28.55 8.53 -7.35
C ALA A 125 29.58 7.66 -6.61
N SER A 126 30.67 8.26 -6.13
CA SER A 126 31.69 7.55 -5.33
C SER A 126 31.11 6.97 -4.03
N LEU A 127 30.16 7.67 -3.42
CA LEU A 127 29.43 7.23 -2.23
C LEU A 127 28.33 6.20 -2.56
N GLY A 128 27.89 6.16 -3.83
CA GLY A 128 26.83 5.30 -4.38
C GLY A 128 27.20 3.84 -4.60
N TYR A 129 28.49 3.52 -4.75
CA TYR A 129 28.94 2.18 -5.19
C TYR A 129 28.82 1.05 -4.14
N ARG A 130 28.46 1.37 -2.88
CA ARG A 130 28.49 0.41 -1.75
C ARG A 130 27.12 -0.04 -1.22
N GLY A 131 26.01 0.22 -1.90
CA GLY A 131 24.70 -0.27 -1.43
C GLY A 131 23.54 -0.08 -2.41
N ILE A 132 22.36 -0.58 -2.02
CA ILE A 132 21.09 -0.33 -2.73
C ILE A 132 20.89 1.19 -2.81
N GLN A 133 20.78 1.72 -4.03
CA GLN A 133 20.60 3.14 -4.26
C GLN A 133 19.25 3.58 -3.68
N LYS A 134 19.26 4.56 -2.77
CA LYS A 134 18.06 5.13 -2.13
C LYS A 134 18.00 6.63 -2.35
N ASN A 135 18.26 7.03 -3.59
CA ASN A 135 18.52 8.42 -3.92
C ASN A 135 17.19 9.11 -4.25
N VAL A 136 16.93 10.22 -3.56
CA VAL A 136 15.76 11.09 -3.75
C VAL A 136 16.26 12.44 -4.26
N LEU A 137 15.67 12.94 -5.35
CA LEU A 137 16.04 14.20 -5.97
C LEU A 137 15.01 15.28 -5.66
N PHE A 138 15.46 16.45 -5.23
CA PHE A 138 14.69 17.69 -5.12
C PHE A 138 15.19 18.68 -6.17
N PRO A 139 14.67 18.63 -7.40
CA PRO A 139 15.03 19.58 -8.44
C PRO A 139 14.25 20.89 -8.25
N VAL A 140 14.93 22.02 -8.40
CA VAL A 140 14.35 23.35 -8.17
C VAL A 140 14.84 24.34 -9.23
N SER A 141 13.96 25.21 -9.72
CA SER A 141 14.34 26.30 -10.62
C SER A 141 14.16 27.67 -9.98
N ASN A 142 13.01 27.91 -9.36
CA ASN A 142 12.66 29.18 -8.75
C ASN A 142 13.22 29.30 -7.32
N LEU A 143 13.71 30.49 -6.95
CA LEU A 143 14.19 30.78 -5.59
C LEU A 143 13.08 30.67 -4.53
N LYS A 144 11.84 31.05 -4.87
CA LYS A 144 10.70 30.93 -3.96
C LYS A 144 10.35 29.45 -3.68
N SER A 145 10.55 28.60 -4.66
CA SER A 145 10.37 27.15 -4.53
C SER A 145 11.52 26.53 -3.74
N ALA A 146 12.75 27.04 -3.92
CA ALA A 146 13.91 26.63 -3.12
C ALA A 146 13.68 26.85 -1.62
N SER A 147 13.14 28.00 -1.21
CA SER A 147 12.84 28.27 0.20
C SER A 147 11.78 27.35 0.81
N ALA A 148 10.89 26.78 -0.02
CA ALA A 148 9.87 25.83 0.45
C ALA A 148 10.40 24.39 0.52
N LEU A 149 11.24 23.99 -0.45
CA LEU A 149 11.70 22.60 -0.60
C LEU A 149 12.94 22.27 0.21
N ILE A 150 13.86 23.23 0.39
CA ILE A 150 15.13 22.98 1.10
C ILE A 150 14.90 22.53 2.55
N PRO A 151 14.02 23.18 3.36
CA PRO A 151 13.73 22.70 4.72
C PRO A 151 13.19 21.26 4.73
N MET A 152 12.33 20.90 3.76
CA MET A 152 11.81 19.55 3.62
C MET A 152 12.90 18.53 3.23
N ALA A 153 13.82 18.91 2.33
CA ALA A 153 14.95 18.09 1.94
C ALA A 153 15.92 17.87 3.13
N CYS A 154 16.19 18.91 3.92
CA CYS A 154 17.01 18.82 5.12
C CYS A 154 16.37 17.92 6.18
N GLU A 155 15.06 18.04 6.40
CA GLU A 155 14.34 17.16 7.31
C GLU A 155 14.42 15.70 6.86
N MET A 156 14.27 15.42 5.56
CA MET A 156 14.43 14.07 5.02
C MET A 156 15.87 13.55 5.19
N GLY A 157 16.88 14.41 4.99
CA GLY A 157 18.29 14.09 5.20
C GLY A 157 18.61 13.77 6.67
N ARG A 158 18.01 14.50 7.62
CA ARG A 158 18.17 14.31 9.07
C ARG A 158 17.75 12.90 9.52
N ARG A 159 16.74 12.32 8.87
CA ARG A 159 16.24 10.97 9.18
C ARG A 159 17.16 9.83 8.71
N LYS A 160 18.14 10.10 7.83
CA LYS A 160 19.12 9.12 7.31
C LYS A 160 18.50 7.85 6.67
N ARG A 161 17.20 7.86 6.32
CA ARG A 161 16.54 6.74 5.61
C ARG A 161 16.85 6.75 4.11
N ASN A 162 16.92 7.95 3.54
CA ASN A 162 17.18 8.20 2.12
C ASN A 162 18.46 9.03 1.95
N ARG A 163 19.05 8.93 0.76
CA ARG A 163 20.10 9.85 0.32
C ARG A 163 19.46 10.96 -0.48
N VAL A 164 19.56 12.17 0.03
CA VAL A 164 18.82 13.31 -0.51
C VAL A 164 19.75 14.19 -1.34
N HIS A 165 19.31 14.52 -2.54
CA HIS A 165 20.03 15.34 -3.50
C HIS A 165 19.16 16.55 -3.85
N VAL A 166 19.67 17.77 -3.73
CA VAL A 166 19.00 18.99 -4.20
C VAL A 166 19.72 19.47 -5.45
N ALA A 167 18.98 19.72 -6.53
CA ALA A 167 19.56 20.15 -7.80
C ALA A 167 18.96 21.48 -8.26
N LEU A 168 19.80 22.51 -8.37
CA LEU A 168 19.40 23.83 -8.86
C LEU A 168 19.51 23.88 -10.39
N MET A 169 18.38 24.05 -11.07
CA MET A 169 18.27 24.05 -12.55
C MET A 169 17.70 25.36 -13.11
N GLY A 170 17.74 26.43 -12.31
CA GLY A 170 17.13 27.72 -12.64
C GLY A 170 18.00 28.69 -13.44
N ARG A 171 17.44 29.88 -13.66
CA ARG A 171 18.12 30.98 -14.37
C ARG A 171 18.88 31.95 -13.46
N SER A 172 18.60 31.93 -12.16
CA SER A 172 19.22 32.83 -11.19
C SER A 172 20.75 32.67 -11.20
N GLY A 173 21.49 33.78 -11.14
CA GLY A 173 22.95 33.80 -11.01
C GLY A 173 23.49 33.70 -9.58
N ILE A 174 22.63 33.60 -8.56
CA ILE A 174 23.04 33.55 -7.13
C ILE A 174 23.95 32.35 -6.85
N SER A 175 25.03 32.51 -6.09
CA SER A 175 25.91 31.36 -5.81
C SER A 175 25.20 30.32 -4.92
N MET A 176 25.66 29.07 -4.94
CA MET A 176 25.02 28.03 -4.11
C MET A 176 25.20 28.32 -2.62
N ASP A 177 26.33 28.92 -2.23
CA ASP A 177 26.62 29.26 -0.84
C ASP A 177 25.71 30.39 -0.34
N ASP A 178 25.50 31.44 -1.16
CA ASP A 178 24.56 32.51 -0.83
C ASP A 178 23.12 31.99 -0.71
N LEU A 179 22.72 31.06 -1.58
CA LEU A 179 21.38 30.45 -1.51
C LEU A 179 21.18 29.72 -0.17
N LEU A 180 22.19 28.98 0.30
CA LEU A 180 22.12 28.25 1.56
C LEU A 180 22.11 29.21 2.76
N GLU A 181 22.92 30.27 2.72
CA GLU A 181 22.96 31.30 3.76
C GLU A 181 21.61 32.03 3.88
N ILE A 182 20.99 32.41 2.75
CA ILE A 182 19.67 33.07 2.74
C ILE A 182 18.59 32.18 3.36
N ASN A 183 18.69 30.86 3.19
CA ASN A 183 17.74 29.90 3.76
C ASN A 183 18.11 29.44 5.17
N GLY A 184 19.19 29.96 5.76
CA GLY A 184 19.65 29.59 7.10
C GLY A 184 20.06 28.11 7.21
N VAL A 185 20.62 27.54 6.15
CA VAL A 185 20.98 26.12 6.10
C VAL A 185 22.46 25.92 6.38
N ASP A 186 22.74 25.34 7.54
CA ASP A 186 24.07 24.85 7.87
C ASP A 186 24.35 23.52 7.17
N LYS A 187 25.42 23.48 6.39
CA LYS A 187 25.85 22.28 5.63
C LYS A 187 26.18 21.08 6.53
N GLU A 188 26.50 21.32 7.80
CA GLU A 188 26.80 20.27 8.77
C GLU A 188 25.53 19.66 9.39
N GLU A 189 24.49 20.45 9.62
CA GLU A 189 23.22 19.98 10.17
C GLU A 189 22.34 19.30 9.11
N CYS A 190 22.36 19.82 7.89
CA CYS A 190 21.59 19.31 6.76
C CYS A 190 22.42 18.30 5.94
N ALA A 191 22.23 17.00 6.21
CA ALA A 191 22.89 15.89 5.50
C ALA A 191 22.34 15.67 4.07
N VAL A 192 22.40 16.70 3.22
CA VAL A 192 21.89 16.73 1.85
C VAL A 192 23.03 17.07 0.88
N MET A 193 23.05 16.44 -0.29
CA MET A 193 24.00 16.75 -1.35
C MET A 193 23.43 17.80 -2.29
N PHE A 194 24.14 18.91 -2.46
CA PHE A 194 23.73 20.00 -3.33
C PHE A 194 24.43 19.91 -4.70
N HIS A 195 23.65 20.05 -5.76
CA HIS A 195 24.10 19.99 -7.15
C HIS A 195 23.75 21.28 -7.87
N ASP A 196 24.75 21.97 -8.40
CA ASP A 196 24.52 23.10 -9.30
C ASP A 196 24.44 22.60 -10.74
N ALA A 197 23.21 22.48 -11.23
CA ALA A 197 22.85 21.98 -12.54
C ALA A 197 22.51 23.12 -13.53
N ARG A 198 22.90 24.36 -13.23
CA ARG A 198 22.68 25.49 -14.12
C ARG A 198 23.64 25.44 -15.31
N PRO A 199 23.16 25.73 -16.54
CA PRO A 199 24.02 25.79 -17.72
C PRO A 199 24.86 27.07 -17.73
N ASP A 200 25.85 27.13 -18.62
CA ASP A 200 26.56 28.36 -18.95
C ASP A 200 25.60 29.48 -19.41
N TYR A 201 25.81 30.70 -18.91
CA TYR A 201 24.95 31.86 -19.15
C TYR A 201 23.45 31.58 -18.84
N PRO A 202 23.10 31.20 -17.60
CA PRO A 202 21.74 30.78 -17.25
C PRO A 202 20.74 31.94 -17.41
N GLU A 203 21.13 33.15 -17.01
CA GLU A 203 20.30 34.37 -17.07
C GLU A 203 19.90 34.79 -18.50
N TYR A 204 20.78 34.56 -19.48
CA TYR A 204 20.59 34.99 -20.87
C TYR A 204 19.91 33.92 -21.74
N SER A 205 19.69 32.73 -21.19
CA SER A 205 19.23 31.56 -21.95
C SER A 205 17.80 31.71 -22.45
N SER A 206 17.59 31.41 -23.73
CA SER A 206 16.25 31.29 -24.31
C SER A 206 15.43 30.20 -23.63
N GLU A 207 14.10 30.26 -23.71
CA GLU A 207 13.23 29.25 -23.09
C GLU A 207 13.50 27.84 -23.59
N GLN A 208 13.72 27.69 -24.90
CA GLN A 208 13.99 26.39 -25.53
C GLN A 208 15.34 25.83 -25.05
N ARG A 209 16.36 26.70 -24.94
CA ARG A 209 17.68 26.31 -24.41
C ARG A 209 17.58 25.91 -22.94
N ALA A 210 16.85 26.68 -22.13
CA ALA A 210 16.68 26.40 -20.71
C ALA A 210 15.93 25.07 -20.48
N GLU A 211 14.88 24.80 -21.25
CA GLU A 211 14.16 23.52 -21.20
C GLU A 211 15.05 22.33 -21.61
N ALA A 212 15.86 22.50 -22.67
CA ALA A 212 16.83 21.49 -23.10
C ALA A 212 17.95 21.27 -22.06
N ALA A 213 18.38 22.35 -21.37
CA ALA A 213 19.37 22.27 -20.31
C ALA A 213 18.85 21.46 -19.12
N VAL A 214 17.62 21.73 -18.65
CA VAL A 214 16.97 20.94 -17.59
C VAL A 214 16.90 19.46 -17.97
N ALA A 215 16.47 19.15 -19.19
CA ALA A 215 16.42 17.77 -19.68
C ALA A 215 17.80 17.09 -19.75
N SER A 216 18.85 17.82 -20.16
CA SER A 216 20.21 17.29 -20.18
C SER A 216 20.78 17.11 -18.77
N ALA A 217 20.56 18.06 -17.87
CA ALA A 217 20.96 17.98 -16.47
C ALA A 217 20.34 16.76 -15.78
N MET A 218 19.03 16.56 -15.95
CA MET A 218 18.31 15.40 -15.41
C MET A 218 18.88 14.08 -15.95
N ARG A 219 19.29 14.02 -17.23
CA ARG A 219 19.98 12.86 -17.80
C ARG A 219 21.32 12.58 -17.11
N HIS A 220 22.13 13.62 -16.89
CA HIS A 220 23.41 13.45 -16.18
C HIS A 220 23.19 12.97 -14.75
N ILE A 221 22.27 13.58 -14.01
CA ILE A 221 21.92 13.16 -12.66
C ILE A 221 21.45 11.70 -12.64
N PHE A 222 20.61 11.30 -13.58
CA PHE A 222 20.13 9.92 -13.67
C PHE A 222 21.26 8.92 -13.93
N ASN A 223 22.18 9.23 -14.84
CA ASN A 223 23.27 8.32 -15.18
C ASN A 223 24.29 8.14 -14.02
N TYR A 224 24.48 9.15 -13.18
CA TYR A 224 25.46 9.10 -12.09
C TYR A 224 24.86 8.68 -10.75
N ILE A 225 23.65 9.14 -10.44
CA ILE A 225 23.00 8.97 -9.13
C ILE A 225 21.80 8.03 -9.23
N SER A 226 21.13 7.93 -10.38
CA SER A 226 19.93 7.10 -10.59
C SER A 226 18.86 7.29 -9.49
N PRO A 227 18.27 8.50 -9.37
CA PRO A 227 17.26 8.77 -8.36
C PRO A 227 15.98 7.96 -8.59
N TYR A 228 15.33 7.53 -7.50
CA TYR A 228 14.09 6.76 -7.53
C TYR A 228 12.85 7.63 -7.75
N VAL A 229 12.93 8.90 -7.35
CA VAL A 229 11.83 9.85 -7.35
C VAL A 229 12.38 11.28 -7.41
N ALA A 230 11.64 12.18 -8.05
CA ALA A 230 11.92 13.61 -8.07
C ALA A 230 10.78 14.37 -7.36
N ILE A 231 11.10 15.26 -6.43
CA ILE A 231 10.12 16.04 -5.65
C ILE A 231 10.32 17.53 -5.95
N MET A 232 9.36 18.16 -6.62
CA MET A 232 9.41 19.58 -6.99
C MET A 232 8.21 20.35 -6.44
N ASP A 233 8.29 21.67 -6.42
CA ASP A 233 7.19 22.56 -6.01
C ASP A 233 6.11 22.58 -7.11
N ASP A 234 4.97 23.20 -6.82
CA ASP A 234 3.84 23.25 -7.73
C ASP A 234 4.22 23.85 -9.08
N SER A 235 3.65 23.27 -10.15
CA SER A 235 3.91 23.71 -11.51
C SER A 235 3.55 25.17 -11.81
N LEU A 236 2.73 25.82 -10.98
CA LEU A 236 2.37 27.23 -11.07
C LEU A 236 3.38 28.16 -10.37
N ARG A 237 4.18 27.63 -9.42
CA ARG A 237 5.21 28.39 -8.68
C ARG A 237 6.58 28.25 -9.33
N GLU A 238 6.84 27.12 -9.97
CA GLU A 238 8.08 26.86 -10.70
C GLU A 238 8.10 27.50 -12.10
N ASP A 239 9.30 27.62 -12.66
CA ASP A 239 9.47 28.14 -14.02
C ASP A 239 8.88 27.18 -15.07
N ALA A 240 8.13 27.72 -16.04
CA ALA A 240 7.45 26.91 -17.04
C ALA A 240 8.41 26.05 -17.89
N PHE A 241 9.61 26.54 -18.21
CA PHE A 241 10.62 25.76 -18.95
C PHE A 241 11.14 24.59 -18.12
N PHE A 242 11.27 24.76 -16.80
CA PHE A 242 11.73 23.73 -15.88
C PHE A 242 10.69 22.62 -15.76
N VAL A 243 9.44 22.97 -15.50
CA VAL A 243 8.33 22.00 -15.39
C VAL A 243 8.21 21.15 -16.66
N ARG A 244 8.25 21.78 -17.85
CA ARG A 244 8.21 21.05 -19.13
C ARG A 244 9.41 20.13 -19.32
N GLY A 245 10.62 20.64 -19.04
CA GLY A 245 11.86 19.87 -19.15
C GLY A 245 11.87 18.65 -18.23
N MET A 246 11.48 18.84 -16.97
CA MET A 246 11.39 17.79 -15.96
C MET A 246 10.31 16.76 -16.31
N ARG A 247 9.07 17.16 -16.56
CA ARG A 247 7.98 16.23 -16.90
C ARG A 247 8.30 15.40 -18.15
N ARG A 248 8.88 16.01 -19.18
CA ARG A 248 9.29 15.29 -20.40
C ARG A 248 10.38 14.28 -20.09
N LYS A 249 11.45 14.70 -19.40
CA LYS A 249 12.61 13.83 -19.21
C LYS A 249 12.36 12.73 -18.18
N SER A 250 11.66 13.03 -17.08
CA SER A 250 11.29 12.03 -16.08
C SER A 250 10.36 10.96 -16.65
N LYS A 251 9.44 11.31 -17.57
CA LYS A 251 8.62 10.32 -18.29
C LYS A 251 9.45 9.40 -19.18
N GLU A 252 10.48 9.93 -19.85
CA GLU A 252 11.40 9.11 -20.66
C GLU A 252 12.24 8.15 -19.81
N LEU A 253 12.60 8.58 -18.59
CA LEU A 253 13.43 7.82 -17.66
C LEU A 253 12.64 6.95 -16.66
N ASP A 254 11.30 6.93 -16.75
CA ASP A 254 10.40 6.24 -15.82
C ASP A 254 10.61 6.65 -14.33
N ILE A 255 10.83 7.94 -14.10
CA ILE A 255 10.99 8.52 -12.77
C ILE A 255 9.68 9.23 -12.38
N PRO A 256 9.02 8.84 -11.28
CA PRO A 256 7.86 9.54 -10.78
C PRO A 256 8.25 10.93 -10.27
N ILE A 257 7.45 11.93 -10.64
CA ILE A 257 7.54 13.29 -10.10
C ILE A 257 6.45 13.47 -9.06
N ILE A 258 6.81 13.93 -7.87
CA ILE A 258 5.86 14.38 -6.84
C ILE A 258 5.89 15.91 -6.86
N GLU A 259 4.71 16.50 -7.07
CA GLU A 259 4.53 17.96 -7.07
C GLU A 259 3.91 18.36 -5.73
N ILE A 260 4.58 19.24 -5.00
CA ILE A 260 4.10 19.76 -3.72
C ILE A 260 3.15 20.92 -4.00
N PRO A 261 1.87 20.82 -3.61
CA PRO A 261 0.90 21.89 -3.82
C PRO A 261 1.28 23.17 -3.07
N PRO A 262 0.82 24.33 -3.54
CA PRO A 262 1.16 25.62 -2.93
C PRO A 262 0.70 25.65 -1.47
N ASP A 263 1.59 26.10 -0.60
CA ASP A 263 1.35 26.30 0.83
C ASP A 263 0.95 25.02 1.60
N GLN A 264 1.19 23.84 1.01
CA GLN A 264 0.94 22.52 1.62
C GLN A 264 2.21 21.76 2.05
N ALA A 265 3.37 22.40 1.95
CA ALA A 265 4.66 21.78 2.28
C ALA A 265 4.68 21.23 3.72
N GLU A 266 4.17 21.99 4.70
CA GLU A 266 4.10 21.57 6.11
C GLU A 266 3.20 20.35 6.33
N ASN A 267 2.04 20.31 5.67
CA ASN A 267 1.10 19.20 5.75
C ASN A 267 1.64 17.93 5.07
N LEU A 268 2.50 18.06 4.06
CA LEU A 268 3.16 16.95 3.38
C LEU A 268 4.49 16.52 4.03
N MET A 269 4.92 17.14 5.13
CA MET A 269 6.18 16.78 5.80
C MET A 269 6.25 15.32 6.24
N TRP A 270 5.11 14.63 6.42
CA TRP A 270 5.10 13.19 6.70
C TRP A 270 5.81 12.37 5.61
N MET A 271 5.83 12.84 4.35
CA MET A 271 6.50 12.16 3.24
C MET A 271 8.01 12.01 3.44
N THR A 272 8.62 12.90 4.23
CA THR A 272 10.06 12.85 4.55
C THR A 272 10.43 11.65 5.42
N ARG A 273 9.44 11.00 6.05
CA ARG A 273 9.64 9.79 6.86
C ARG A 273 9.62 8.52 6.00
N LEU A 274 9.11 8.55 4.77
CA LEU A 274 9.06 7.41 3.86
C LEU A 274 10.43 7.06 3.27
N ASP A 275 10.62 5.80 2.89
CA ASP A 275 11.79 5.36 2.13
C ASP A 275 11.64 5.63 0.61
N ALA A 276 12.77 5.64 -0.10
CA ALA A 276 12.81 5.93 -1.54
C ALA A 276 11.95 4.98 -2.40
N ARG A 277 11.75 3.73 -1.98
CA ARG A 277 10.89 2.77 -2.69
C ARG A 277 9.41 3.09 -2.52
N SER A 278 8.99 3.46 -1.31
CA SER A 278 7.64 3.97 -1.06
C SER A 278 7.37 5.21 -1.89
N LEU A 279 8.29 6.18 -1.90
CA LEU A 279 8.17 7.41 -2.68
C LEU A 279 8.13 7.14 -4.20
N ARG A 280 8.88 6.14 -4.71
CA ARG A 280 8.75 5.71 -6.11
C ARG A 280 7.36 5.19 -6.45
N SER A 281 6.63 4.67 -5.46
CA SER A 281 5.28 4.13 -5.64
C SER A 281 4.19 5.16 -5.38
N TRP A 282 4.50 6.44 -5.18
CA TRP A 282 3.56 7.50 -4.81
C TRP A 282 2.26 7.53 -5.63
N HIS A 283 2.36 7.33 -6.95
CA HIS A 283 1.23 7.38 -7.89
C HIS A 283 0.62 6.03 -8.26
N LYS A 284 1.13 4.91 -7.70
CA LYS A 284 0.66 3.56 -8.02
C LYS A 284 -0.65 3.18 -7.32
N PRO A 285 -0.82 3.44 -6.00
CA PRO A 285 -2.04 3.08 -5.30
C PRO A 285 -3.29 3.67 -5.95
N ALA A 286 -4.28 2.82 -6.19
CA ALA A 286 -5.63 3.21 -6.58
C ALA A 286 -6.59 2.79 -5.47
N ILE A 287 -7.21 3.78 -4.81
CA ILE A 287 -8.14 3.53 -3.70
C ILE A 287 -9.57 3.80 -4.19
N ASP A 288 -10.44 2.81 -4.03
CA ASP A 288 -11.88 2.93 -4.23
C ASP A 288 -12.57 2.95 -2.85
N MET A 289 -13.27 4.05 -2.53
CA MET A 289 -14.08 4.16 -1.32
C MET A 289 -15.44 3.51 -1.54
N LEU A 290 -15.87 2.68 -0.60
CA LEU A 290 -17.15 2.00 -0.63
C LEU A 290 -17.99 2.38 0.59
N ILE A 291 -19.20 2.89 0.33
CA ILE A 291 -20.19 3.26 1.35
C ILE A 291 -21.48 2.49 1.09
N GLN A 292 -21.99 1.80 2.10
CA GLN A 292 -23.31 1.13 2.06
C GLN A 292 -24.32 2.01 2.80
N ALA A 293 -25.20 2.70 2.07
CA ALA A 293 -26.16 3.61 2.66
C ALA A 293 -27.27 2.84 3.39
N PRO A 294 -27.66 3.26 4.61
CA PRO A 294 -28.74 2.62 5.34
C PRO A 294 -30.09 3.05 4.74
N SER A 295 -31.11 2.22 4.92
CA SER A 295 -32.49 2.64 4.68
C SER A 295 -32.94 3.62 5.78
N HIS A 296 -33.76 4.62 5.44
CA HIS A 296 -34.44 5.47 6.42
C HIS A 296 -33.51 6.24 7.38
N SER A 297 -32.31 6.63 6.92
CA SER A 297 -31.36 7.46 7.65
C SER A 297 -30.46 8.26 6.69
N SER A 298 -30.84 9.51 6.44
CA SER A 298 -30.10 10.42 5.55
C SER A 298 -28.97 11.18 6.25
N GLY A 299 -29.16 11.52 7.54
CA GLY A 299 -28.26 12.42 8.28
C GLY A 299 -26.83 11.90 8.43
N SER A 300 -26.67 10.61 8.73
CA SER A 300 -25.35 9.99 8.91
C SER A 300 -24.54 9.99 7.61
N LEU A 301 -25.15 9.51 6.51
CA LEU A 301 -24.53 9.52 5.18
C LEU A 301 -24.15 10.93 4.73
N ILE A 302 -25.06 11.90 4.89
CA ILE A 302 -24.78 13.29 4.49
C ILE A 302 -23.60 13.86 5.30
N ARG A 303 -23.48 13.56 6.59
CA ARG A 303 -22.33 13.99 7.40
C ARG A 303 -21.04 13.37 6.88
N LEU A 304 -21.02 12.06 6.62
CA LEU A 304 -19.85 11.38 6.06
C LEU A 304 -19.43 12.03 4.74
N LEU A 305 -20.37 12.22 3.80
CA LEU A 305 -20.09 12.85 2.51
C LEU A 305 -19.58 14.29 2.64
N LYS A 306 -20.07 15.06 3.62
CA LYS A 306 -19.54 16.40 3.94
C LYS A 306 -18.12 16.33 4.50
N SER A 307 -17.81 15.36 5.36
CA SER A 307 -16.46 15.18 5.90
C SER A 307 -15.46 14.80 4.80
N LEU A 308 -15.87 13.93 3.86
CA LEU A 308 -15.10 13.59 2.67
C LEU A 308 -14.84 14.81 1.78
N GLN A 309 -15.84 15.66 1.55
CA GLN A 309 -15.63 16.89 0.75
C GLN A 309 -14.69 17.90 1.39
N LYS A 310 -14.62 17.93 2.73
CA LYS A 310 -13.76 18.84 3.50
C LYS A 310 -12.33 18.34 3.67
N ALA A 311 -12.07 17.07 3.37
CA ALA A 311 -10.76 16.48 3.56
C ALA A 311 -9.75 16.97 2.52
N ASP A 312 -8.48 16.90 2.92
CA ASP A 312 -7.37 17.30 2.08
C ASP A 312 -6.87 16.11 1.23
N TYR A 313 -6.86 16.33 -0.07
CA TYR A 313 -6.35 15.39 -1.09
C TYR A 313 -5.18 16.01 -1.87
N SER A 314 -4.66 17.15 -1.42
CA SER A 314 -3.65 17.92 -2.13
C SER A 314 -2.36 17.09 -2.32
N GLY A 315 -1.86 17.06 -3.56
CA GLY A 315 -0.64 16.31 -3.91
C GLY A 315 -0.84 14.80 -4.02
N LEU A 316 -2.08 14.31 -3.85
CA LEU A 316 -2.45 12.91 -3.90
C LEU A 316 -3.51 12.69 -5.00
N LYS A 317 -3.55 11.48 -5.55
CA LYS A 317 -4.63 11.09 -6.45
C LYS A 317 -5.91 10.92 -5.63
N PRO A 318 -7.00 11.65 -5.92
CA PRO A 318 -8.24 11.48 -5.18
C PRO A 318 -8.84 10.08 -5.40
N PRO A 319 -9.47 9.48 -4.38
CA PRO A 319 -10.04 8.15 -4.51
C PRO A 319 -11.38 8.18 -5.27
N ARG A 320 -11.75 7.06 -5.89
CA ARG A 320 -13.08 6.93 -6.51
C ARG A 320 -14.11 6.62 -5.45
N LEU A 321 -15.34 7.07 -5.62
CA LEU A 321 -16.38 6.91 -4.60
C LEU A 321 -17.52 6.05 -5.15
N THR A 322 -17.78 4.92 -4.50
CA THR A 322 -18.91 4.04 -4.79
C THR A 322 -19.88 4.05 -3.62
N ILE A 323 -21.14 4.43 -3.88
CA ILE A 323 -22.21 4.45 -2.89
C ILE A 323 -23.26 3.42 -3.31
N GLU A 324 -23.45 2.41 -2.47
CA GLU A 324 -24.56 1.49 -2.58
C GLU A 324 -25.78 2.09 -1.87
N LEU A 325 -26.88 2.21 -2.60
CA LEU A 325 -28.13 2.78 -2.16
C LEU A 325 -29.16 1.66 -1.92
N PRO A 326 -29.93 1.73 -0.81
CA PRO A 326 -30.99 0.77 -0.51
C PRO A 326 -32.13 0.87 -1.53
N ALA A 327 -33.04 -0.11 -1.49
CA ALA A 327 -34.17 -0.14 -2.43
C ALA A 327 -35.06 1.11 -2.31
N GLU A 328 -35.33 1.54 -1.08
CA GLU A 328 -36.05 2.76 -0.77
C GLU A 328 -35.07 3.84 -0.33
N ILE A 329 -34.94 4.89 -1.15
CA ILE A 329 -34.03 6.01 -0.89
C ILE A 329 -34.81 7.14 -0.21
N ASP A 330 -34.27 7.64 0.89
CA ASP A 330 -34.82 8.81 1.57
C ASP A 330 -34.79 10.05 0.65
N PRO A 331 -35.90 10.83 0.56
CA PRO A 331 -35.94 12.01 -0.29
C PRO A 331 -34.82 13.03 -0.04
N PRO A 332 -34.42 13.33 1.22
CA PRO A 332 -33.28 14.21 1.49
C PRO A 332 -31.95 13.67 0.95
N THR A 333 -31.72 12.35 1.02
CA THR A 333 -30.52 11.71 0.48
C THR A 333 -30.47 11.86 -1.03
N LYS A 334 -31.60 11.61 -1.71
CA LYS A 334 -31.71 11.77 -3.15
C LYS A 334 -31.38 13.21 -3.59
N GLN A 335 -32.01 14.20 -2.97
CA GLN A 335 -31.77 15.62 -3.27
C GLN A 335 -30.33 16.06 -3.02
N TYR A 336 -29.69 15.51 -1.97
CA TYR A 336 -28.29 15.80 -1.68
C TYR A 336 -27.35 15.19 -2.75
N LEU A 337 -27.59 13.93 -3.13
CA LEU A 337 -26.78 13.23 -4.13
C LEU A 337 -26.89 13.83 -5.54
N GLU A 338 -28.03 14.42 -5.90
CA GLU A 338 -28.22 15.13 -7.18
C GLU A 338 -27.21 16.28 -7.38
N ASN A 339 -26.80 16.95 -6.29
CA ASN A 339 -25.88 18.09 -6.33
C ASN A 339 -24.49 17.76 -5.79
N PHE A 340 -24.23 16.49 -5.48
CA PHE A 340 -22.98 16.07 -4.87
C PHE A 340 -21.85 16.01 -5.91
N LEU A 341 -20.84 16.85 -5.72
CA LEU A 341 -19.65 16.92 -6.58
C LEU A 341 -18.47 16.21 -5.94
N TRP A 342 -17.81 15.36 -6.73
CA TRP A 342 -16.63 14.60 -6.33
C TRP A 342 -15.74 14.28 -7.54
N PRO A 343 -14.41 14.42 -7.44
CA PRO A 343 -13.64 14.87 -6.27
C PRO A 343 -13.87 16.36 -5.94
N PRO A 344 -13.45 16.83 -4.75
CA PRO A 344 -13.54 18.25 -4.40
C PRO A 344 -12.81 19.11 -5.43
N VAL A 345 -13.35 20.30 -5.74
CA VAL A 345 -12.82 21.20 -6.81
C VAL A 345 -11.35 21.57 -6.60
N ASN A 346 -10.90 21.57 -5.34
CA ASN A 346 -9.53 21.91 -4.96
C ASN A 346 -8.52 20.77 -5.18
N ALA A 347 -8.98 19.53 -5.42
CA ALA A 347 -8.11 18.35 -5.48
C ALA A 347 -7.42 18.17 -6.85
N LEU A 348 -8.03 18.63 -7.95
CA LEU A 348 -7.47 18.50 -9.30
C LEU A 348 -8.21 19.52 -10.19
N GLY A 349 -7.64 20.71 -10.39
CA GLY A 349 -8.33 21.83 -11.03
C GLY A 349 -9.20 21.46 -12.24
N SER A 350 -10.44 21.98 -12.28
CA SER A 350 -11.43 22.10 -13.37
C SER A 350 -11.68 20.96 -14.39
N VAL A 351 -10.97 19.83 -14.39
CA VAL A 351 -11.02 18.83 -15.49
C VAL A 351 -11.35 17.40 -14.99
N ALA A 352 -11.55 17.18 -13.70
CA ALA A 352 -11.93 15.86 -13.21
C ALA A 352 -13.40 15.54 -13.56
N SER A 353 -13.63 14.56 -14.43
CA SER A 353 -14.94 13.92 -14.59
C SER A 353 -15.40 13.35 -13.25
N SER A 354 -16.68 13.50 -12.90
CA SER A 354 -17.24 12.98 -11.64
C SER A 354 -16.84 11.51 -11.43
N GLN A 355 -16.20 11.22 -10.30
CA GLN A 355 -15.74 9.88 -9.94
C GLN A 355 -16.70 9.15 -8.99
N VAL A 356 -17.97 9.56 -8.97
CA VAL A 356 -19.03 8.94 -8.15
C VAL A 356 -19.74 7.85 -8.93
N ILE A 357 -19.88 6.68 -8.30
CA ILE A 357 -20.65 5.55 -8.80
C ILE A 357 -21.78 5.30 -7.81
N LEU A 358 -23.02 5.51 -8.26
CA LEU A 358 -24.22 5.19 -7.49
C LEU A 358 -24.73 3.81 -7.92
N ARG A 359 -24.90 2.90 -6.96
CA ARG A 359 -25.51 1.58 -7.20
C ARG A 359 -26.81 1.48 -6.43
N HIS A 360 -27.93 1.57 -7.13
CA HIS A 360 -29.26 1.50 -6.52
C HIS A 360 -29.81 0.07 -6.50
N ARG A 361 -30.22 -0.40 -5.32
CA ARG A 361 -30.84 -1.72 -5.15
C ARG A 361 -32.26 -1.75 -5.71
N ILE A 362 -32.64 -2.90 -6.26
CA ILE A 362 -34.02 -3.17 -6.70
C ILE A 362 -34.79 -3.99 -5.66
N ALA A 363 -34.19 -5.05 -5.10
CA ALA A 363 -34.88 -5.95 -4.17
C ALA A 363 -35.13 -5.30 -2.79
N SER A 364 -36.37 -5.39 -2.29
CA SER A 364 -36.81 -4.90 -0.97
C SER A 364 -37.12 -6.02 0.03
N GLN A 365 -36.84 -7.27 -0.33
CA GLN A 365 -37.10 -8.44 0.51
C GLN A 365 -36.03 -8.59 1.59
N ARG A 366 -36.38 -9.27 2.70
CA ARG A 366 -35.43 -9.59 3.78
C ARG A 366 -34.25 -10.36 3.18
N ILE A 367 -33.05 -9.82 3.38
CA ILE A 367 -31.81 -10.43 2.91
C ILE A 367 -31.29 -11.40 3.95
N THR A 368 -30.83 -12.57 3.53
CA THR A 368 -30.15 -13.51 4.44
C THR A 368 -28.73 -13.03 4.75
N GLN A 369 -28.13 -13.56 5.83
CA GLN A 369 -26.74 -13.26 6.19
C GLN A 369 -25.75 -13.58 5.05
N GLU A 370 -26.00 -14.67 4.33
CA GLU A 370 -25.19 -15.11 3.19
C GLU A 370 -25.31 -14.14 2.01
N GLU A 371 -26.54 -13.83 1.59
CA GLU A 371 -26.80 -12.91 0.48
C GLU A 371 -26.25 -11.50 0.76
N SER A 372 -26.38 -11.01 2.00
CA SER A 372 -25.82 -9.71 2.41
C SER A 372 -24.29 -9.71 2.30
N ALA A 373 -23.64 -10.81 2.67
CA ALA A 373 -22.19 -10.95 2.57
C ALA A 373 -21.72 -11.01 1.11
N ILE A 374 -22.36 -11.83 0.27
CA ILE A 374 -22.07 -11.93 -1.17
C ILE A 374 -22.19 -10.55 -1.80
N ARG A 375 -23.33 -9.90 -1.57
CA ARG A 375 -23.61 -8.57 -2.08
C ARG A 375 -22.56 -7.55 -1.68
N SER A 376 -22.15 -7.55 -0.43
CA SER A 376 -21.16 -6.59 0.09
C SER A 376 -19.79 -6.77 -0.59
N LEU A 377 -19.37 -8.01 -0.84
CA LEU A 377 -18.10 -8.27 -1.52
C LEU A 377 -18.16 -8.01 -3.04
N GLU A 378 -19.31 -8.23 -3.68
CA GLU A 378 -19.51 -7.97 -5.11
C GLU A 378 -19.49 -6.47 -5.48
N LEU A 379 -19.62 -5.58 -4.50
CA LEU A 379 -19.53 -4.14 -4.73
C LEU A 379 -18.12 -3.70 -5.17
N PHE A 380 -17.08 -4.48 -4.89
CA PHE A 380 -15.74 -4.12 -5.33
C PHE A 380 -14.95 -5.36 -5.73
N TYR A 381 -14.35 -5.29 -6.92
CA TYR A 381 -13.33 -6.23 -7.35
C TYR A 381 -12.15 -5.44 -7.93
N PRO A 382 -10.92 -5.66 -7.45
CA PRO A 382 -9.77 -4.85 -7.85
C PRO A 382 -9.38 -5.11 -9.31
N ALA A 383 -9.06 -4.04 -10.04
CA ALA A 383 -8.53 -4.16 -11.41
C ALA A 383 -7.08 -4.70 -11.42
N SER A 384 -6.28 -4.30 -10.43
CA SER A 384 -4.97 -4.87 -10.12
C SER A 384 -5.00 -5.35 -8.67
N ALA A 385 -4.76 -6.64 -8.43
CA ALA A 385 -4.71 -7.18 -7.07
C ALA A 385 -3.60 -6.53 -6.22
N THR A 386 -2.51 -6.07 -6.83
CA THR A 386 -1.40 -5.45 -6.11
C THR A 386 -1.66 -4.00 -5.74
N ASP A 387 -2.21 -3.22 -6.67
CA ASP A 387 -2.24 -1.74 -6.55
C ASP A 387 -3.64 -1.16 -6.32
N SER A 388 -4.70 -1.93 -6.54
CA SER A 388 -6.09 -1.49 -6.32
C SER A 388 -6.56 -1.94 -4.94
N HIS A 389 -6.92 -0.99 -4.09
CA HIS A 389 -7.32 -1.21 -2.70
C HIS A 389 -8.73 -0.66 -2.46
N VAL A 390 -9.42 -1.18 -1.45
CA VAL A 390 -10.77 -0.73 -1.08
C VAL A 390 -10.80 -0.11 0.30
N LEU A 391 -11.34 1.10 0.42
CA LEU A 391 -11.57 1.76 1.69
C LEU A 391 -13.05 1.63 2.05
N LEU A 392 -13.37 0.77 3.02
CA LEU A 392 -14.72 0.61 3.53
C LEU A 392 -15.02 1.72 4.53
N LEU A 393 -16.14 2.41 4.34
CA LEU A 393 -16.61 3.47 5.21
C LEU A 393 -18.07 3.23 5.59
N SER A 394 -18.33 3.13 6.89
CA SER A 394 -19.69 3.08 7.42
C SER A 394 -20.34 4.46 7.37
N PRO A 395 -21.65 4.55 7.08
CA PRO A 395 -22.39 5.82 7.06
C PRO A 395 -22.31 6.63 8.36
N GLN A 396 -22.05 5.97 9.49
CA GLN A 396 -21.94 6.59 10.81
C GLN A 396 -20.57 7.27 11.06
N ALA A 397 -19.57 7.02 10.21
CA ALA A 397 -18.25 7.61 10.35
C ALA A 397 -18.24 9.11 10.00
N GLU A 398 -17.49 9.88 10.78
CA GLU A 398 -17.01 11.22 10.41
C GLU A 398 -15.48 11.19 10.35
N LEU A 399 -14.91 11.73 9.28
CA LEU A 399 -13.47 11.66 9.00
C LEU A 399 -12.79 13.00 9.28
N SER A 400 -11.59 12.95 9.85
CA SER A 400 -10.68 14.09 9.97
C SER A 400 -10.27 14.60 8.58
N PRO A 401 -10.03 15.91 8.40
CA PRO A 401 -9.50 16.43 7.14
C PRO A 401 -8.18 15.78 6.67
N LEU A 402 -7.40 15.21 7.59
CA LEU A 402 -6.10 14.57 7.29
C LEU A 402 -6.17 13.05 7.12
N TYR A 403 -7.36 12.44 7.16
CA TYR A 403 -7.52 10.98 7.11
C TYR A 403 -6.85 10.37 5.87
N TYR A 404 -6.95 11.02 4.72
CA TYR A 404 -6.44 10.47 3.47
C TYR A 404 -4.90 10.51 3.39
N HIS A 405 -4.29 11.57 3.95
CA HIS A 405 -2.83 11.60 4.12
C HIS A 405 -2.36 10.46 5.02
N TYR A 406 -3.08 10.13 6.09
CA TYR A 406 -2.75 8.98 6.94
C TYR A 406 -2.90 7.65 6.21
N VAL A 407 -3.99 7.45 5.46
CA VAL A 407 -4.19 6.26 4.62
C VAL A 407 -3.04 6.09 3.65
N MET A 408 -2.69 7.14 2.90
CA MET A 408 -1.60 7.09 1.93
C MET A 408 -0.24 6.88 2.61
N TYR A 409 0.00 7.54 3.75
CA TYR A 409 1.25 7.39 4.49
C TYR A 409 1.48 5.95 4.94
N THR A 410 0.50 5.37 5.62
CA THR A 410 0.57 4.00 6.15
C THR A 410 0.57 2.96 5.02
N LEU A 411 -0.20 3.17 3.96
CA LEU A 411 -0.21 2.29 2.80
C LEU A 411 1.15 2.27 2.11
N LEU A 412 1.75 3.44 1.85
CA LEU A 412 3.06 3.54 1.22
C LEU A 412 4.13 2.88 2.09
N GLU A 413 4.21 3.22 3.38
CA GLU A 413 5.20 2.64 4.28
C GLU A 413 5.06 1.12 4.39
N TYR A 414 3.86 0.59 4.63
CA TYR A 414 3.69 -0.84 4.93
C TYR A 414 3.54 -1.73 3.70
N LYS A 415 2.84 -1.31 2.64
CA LYS A 415 2.64 -2.14 1.43
C LYS A 415 3.72 -1.94 0.38
N TYR A 416 4.23 -0.70 0.21
CA TYR A 416 5.17 -0.35 -0.86
C TYR A 416 6.62 -0.11 -0.38
N GLY A 417 6.83 -0.09 0.93
CA GLY A 417 8.14 0.09 1.56
C GLY A 417 9.12 -1.05 1.30
N MET A 418 10.41 -0.75 1.47
CA MET A 418 11.48 -1.70 1.16
C MET A 418 11.68 -2.81 2.20
N TYR A 419 11.28 -2.59 3.46
CA TYR A 419 11.73 -3.39 4.62
C TYR A 419 10.62 -4.20 5.32
N ASN A 420 9.53 -4.49 4.63
CA ASN A 420 8.42 -5.23 5.25
C ASN A 420 8.38 -6.65 4.70
N ALA A 421 8.89 -7.60 5.48
CA ALA A 421 8.75 -9.02 5.19
C ALA A 421 7.35 -9.54 5.56
N ASP A 422 6.74 -8.98 6.60
CA ASP A 422 5.46 -9.48 7.15
C ASP A 422 4.21 -8.95 6.41
N VAL A 423 4.36 -8.31 5.24
CA VAL A 423 3.25 -7.70 4.48
C VAL A 423 2.18 -8.72 4.13
N ASP A 424 2.59 -9.97 3.90
CA ASP A 424 1.67 -11.05 3.55
C ASP A 424 0.74 -11.45 4.70
N SER A 425 1.10 -11.15 5.94
CA SER A 425 0.25 -11.39 7.13
C SER A 425 -0.76 -10.28 7.40
N ILE A 426 -0.71 -9.17 6.65
CA ILE A 426 -1.58 -8.02 6.86
C ILE A 426 -2.69 -8.01 5.83
N MET A 427 -3.92 -7.93 6.32
CA MET A 427 -5.13 -7.84 5.51
C MET A 427 -5.41 -6.41 5.04
N GLY A 428 -5.03 -5.43 5.84
CA GLY A 428 -5.31 -4.02 5.60
C GLY A 428 -4.95 -3.12 6.78
N ILE A 429 -5.44 -1.88 6.73
CA ILE A 429 -5.15 -0.80 7.67
C ILE A 429 -6.49 -0.23 8.17
N SER A 430 -6.70 -0.23 9.47
CA SER A 430 -7.84 0.42 10.14
C SER A 430 -7.57 1.89 10.34
N LEU A 431 -8.61 2.71 10.20
CA LEU A 431 -8.60 4.13 10.58
C LEU A 431 -9.33 4.36 11.91
N ASP A 432 -10.32 3.51 12.17
CA ASP A 432 -11.05 3.50 13.43
C ASP A 432 -10.32 2.64 14.48
N LEU A 433 -10.46 3.05 15.74
CA LEU A 433 -9.97 2.32 16.91
C LEU A 433 -11.17 2.03 17.83
N PRO A 434 -11.75 0.82 17.77
CA PRO A 434 -12.93 0.48 18.54
C PRO A 434 -12.61 0.42 20.04
N PHE A 435 -13.62 0.67 20.87
CA PHE A 435 -13.53 0.55 22.34
C PHE A 435 -13.92 -0.84 22.85
N THR A 436 -14.66 -1.59 22.05
CA THR A 436 -15.15 -2.93 22.36
C THR A 436 -14.51 -3.97 21.45
N LEU A 437 -14.45 -5.21 21.90
CA LEU A 437 -14.08 -6.36 21.08
C LEU A 437 -15.19 -6.69 20.07
N LEU A 438 -14.92 -7.67 19.20
CA LEU A 438 -15.87 -8.15 18.18
C LEU A 438 -17.17 -8.70 18.76
N ASP A 439 -17.18 -9.11 20.02
CA ASP A 439 -18.37 -9.59 20.74
C ASP A 439 -19.36 -8.45 21.08
N GLY A 440 -18.95 -7.19 20.95
CA GLY A 440 -19.73 -6.01 21.30
C GLY A 440 -19.99 -5.83 22.79
N LYS A 441 -19.37 -6.64 23.65
CA LYS A 441 -19.62 -6.68 25.11
C LYS A 441 -18.37 -6.37 25.91
N SER A 442 -17.24 -6.97 25.52
CA SER A 442 -15.98 -6.85 26.23
C SER A 442 -15.22 -5.61 25.79
N THR A 443 -14.49 -4.98 26.71
CA THR A 443 -13.68 -3.79 26.40
C THR A 443 -12.33 -4.16 25.79
N LEU A 444 -11.90 -3.40 24.78
CA LEU A 444 -10.58 -3.54 24.17
C LEU A 444 -9.52 -2.89 25.05
N LYS A 445 -8.50 -3.65 25.44
CA LYS A 445 -7.30 -3.12 26.09
C LYS A 445 -6.27 -2.75 25.02
N THR A 446 -6.01 -1.46 24.84
CA THR A 446 -5.03 -0.98 23.87
C THR A 446 -3.61 -1.25 24.35
N PRO A 447 -2.73 -1.83 23.51
CA PRO A 447 -1.33 -2.06 23.85
C PRO A 447 -0.55 -0.77 24.10
N GLY A 448 0.43 -0.86 25.00
CA GLY A 448 1.40 0.21 25.29
C GLY A 448 2.79 -0.11 24.73
N THR A 449 3.76 0.76 25.04
CA THR A 449 5.16 0.57 24.62
C THR A 449 5.80 -0.68 25.23
N ALA A 450 5.34 -1.12 26.40
CA ALA A 450 5.81 -2.35 27.05
C ALA A 450 5.44 -3.63 26.29
N ASP A 451 4.37 -3.59 25.48
CA ASP A 451 3.92 -4.73 24.68
C ASP A 451 4.63 -4.81 23.32
N MET A 452 5.46 -3.82 22.98
CA MET A 452 6.26 -3.82 21.75
C MET A 452 7.29 -4.95 21.78
N ARG A 453 7.51 -5.58 20.63
CA ARG A 453 8.45 -6.72 20.49
C ARG A 453 9.92 -6.28 20.39
N SER A 454 10.22 -5.00 20.59
CA SER A 454 11.57 -4.44 20.48
C SER A 454 11.89 -3.50 21.63
N LEU A 455 13.09 -3.67 22.19
CA LEU A 455 13.65 -2.83 23.25
C LEU A 455 13.90 -1.38 22.80
N LYS A 456 13.90 -1.07 21.49
CA LYS A 456 14.05 0.30 20.99
C LYS A 456 12.97 1.25 21.53
N TYR A 457 11.79 0.72 21.85
CA TYR A 457 10.60 1.52 22.21
C TYR A 457 10.26 1.47 23.69
N THR A 458 10.90 0.60 24.49
CA THR A 458 10.56 0.40 25.90
C THR A 458 10.85 1.61 26.77
N ASP A 459 11.82 2.43 26.37
CA ASP A 459 12.26 3.60 27.13
C ASP A 459 11.39 4.85 26.89
N MET A 460 10.41 4.77 25.97
CA MET A 460 9.52 5.87 25.60
C MET A 460 8.22 5.84 26.43
N SER A 461 8.32 6.13 27.73
CA SER A 461 7.19 6.06 28.68
C SER A 461 6.09 7.10 28.48
N ASP A 462 6.34 8.16 27.71
CA ASP A 462 5.35 9.21 27.40
C ASP A 462 4.24 8.71 26.46
N ILE A 463 4.48 7.64 25.70
CA ILE A 463 3.56 7.10 24.71
C ILE A 463 2.66 6.04 25.34
N ARG A 464 1.39 6.39 25.58
CA ARG A 464 0.41 5.51 26.25
C ARG A 464 -0.17 4.41 25.36
N SER A 465 -0.20 4.63 24.05
CA SER A 465 -0.77 3.69 23.09
C SER A 465 0.12 3.61 21.86
N VAL A 466 0.35 2.40 21.39
CA VAL A 466 1.14 2.10 20.19
C VAL A 466 0.24 1.52 19.09
N PRO A 467 0.60 1.66 17.80
CA PRO A 467 -0.09 0.93 16.75
C PRO A 467 0.10 -0.58 16.97
N PHE A 468 -0.88 -1.39 16.55
CA PHE A 468 -0.87 -2.83 16.84
C PHE A 468 -1.55 -3.63 15.73
N LEU A 469 -1.19 -4.90 15.62
CA LEU A 469 -1.82 -5.85 14.73
C LEU A 469 -2.91 -6.59 15.50
N TRP A 470 -4.11 -6.71 14.93
CA TRP A 470 -5.20 -7.42 15.58
C TRP A 470 -5.94 -8.31 14.60
N GLN A 471 -6.19 -9.56 15.00
CA GLN A 471 -7.00 -10.52 14.24
C GLN A 471 -8.50 -10.21 14.39
N ALA A 472 -8.90 -9.01 13.97
CA ALA A 472 -10.28 -8.55 13.98
C ALA A 472 -10.58 -7.74 12.73
N PRO A 473 -11.69 -8.03 12.02
CA PRO A 473 -12.14 -7.21 10.91
C PRO A 473 -12.75 -5.90 11.42
N ASN A 474 -12.65 -4.83 10.61
CA ASN A 474 -13.30 -3.55 10.90
C ASN A 474 -14.20 -3.13 9.73
N SER A 475 -15.49 -2.94 10.02
CA SER A 475 -16.49 -2.49 9.03
C SER A 475 -16.77 -0.98 9.07
N HIS A 476 -16.24 -0.27 10.07
CA HIS A 476 -16.54 1.15 10.29
C HIS A 476 -15.70 2.07 9.41
N ALA A 477 -14.38 1.91 9.44
CA ALA A 477 -13.45 2.66 8.60
C ALA A 477 -12.11 1.90 8.48
N ALA A 478 -11.94 1.16 7.38
CA ALA A 478 -10.71 0.40 7.14
C ALA A 478 -10.40 0.23 5.65
N LEU A 479 -9.12 0.34 5.32
CA LEU A 479 -8.55 0.05 4.02
C LEU A 479 -8.17 -1.43 3.95
N TYR A 480 -8.68 -2.16 2.97
CA TYR A 480 -8.31 -3.54 2.69
C TYR A 480 -7.46 -3.63 1.41
N PHE A 481 -6.42 -4.46 1.45
CA PHE A 481 -5.54 -4.67 0.30
C PHE A 481 -6.23 -5.51 -0.78
N GLY A 482 -5.93 -5.24 -2.06
CA GLY A 482 -6.63 -5.86 -3.20
C GLY A 482 -6.42 -7.37 -3.27
N ASP A 483 -5.19 -7.82 -3.08
CA ASP A 483 -4.78 -9.22 -3.04
C ASP A 483 -5.53 -9.99 -1.95
N LYS A 484 -5.68 -9.38 -0.76
CA LYS A 484 -6.41 -9.97 0.36
C LYS A 484 -7.92 -9.92 0.16
N TRP A 485 -8.43 -8.90 -0.53
CA TRP A 485 -9.83 -8.82 -0.94
C TRP A 485 -10.20 -9.91 -1.97
N VAL A 486 -9.33 -10.16 -2.96
CA VAL A 486 -9.49 -11.27 -3.91
C VAL A 486 -9.48 -12.61 -3.18
N GLN A 487 -8.60 -12.79 -2.20
CA GLN A 487 -8.57 -13.99 -1.38
C GLN A 487 -9.88 -14.18 -0.58
N LEU A 488 -10.44 -13.10 -0.02
CA LEU A 488 -11.74 -13.14 0.65
C LEU A 488 -12.88 -13.48 -0.31
N HIS A 489 -12.85 -12.96 -1.53
CA HIS A 489 -13.84 -13.28 -2.56
C HIS A 489 -13.79 -14.77 -2.94
N SER A 490 -12.59 -15.33 -3.10
CA SER A 490 -12.38 -16.77 -3.31
C SER A 490 -12.87 -17.60 -2.11
N PHE A 491 -12.57 -17.14 -0.89
CA PHE A 491 -13.03 -17.79 0.34
C PHE A 491 -14.56 -17.84 0.42
N LEU A 492 -15.24 -16.70 0.25
CA LEU A 492 -16.70 -16.64 0.34
C LEU A 492 -17.37 -17.51 -0.73
N SER A 493 -16.88 -17.46 -1.97
CA SER A 493 -17.42 -18.28 -3.07
C SER A 493 -17.36 -19.79 -2.76
N ASN A 494 -16.21 -20.28 -2.27
CA ASN A 494 -16.08 -21.69 -1.88
C ASN A 494 -16.91 -22.03 -0.63
N ARG A 495 -16.99 -21.10 0.34
CA ARG A 495 -17.76 -21.26 1.59
C ARG A 495 -19.26 -21.37 1.33
N VAL A 496 -19.78 -20.57 0.40
CA VAL A 496 -21.17 -20.59 -0.08
C VAL A 496 -21.45 -21.89 -0.84
N ALA A 497 -20.58 -22.25 -1.79
CA ALA A 497 -20.71 -23.49 -2.55
C ALA A 497 -20.77 -24.72 -1.62
N LYS A 498 -19.95 -24.75 -0.55
CA LYS A 498 -19.99 -25.82 0.45
C LYS A 498 -21.24 -25.85 1.29
N LEU A 499 -21.80 -24.69 1.64
CA LEU A 499 -23.07 -24.62 2.36
C LEU A 499 -24.20 -25.24 1.52
N HIS A 500 -24.26 -24.92 0.22
CA HIS A 500 -25.33 -25.41 -0.66
C HIS A 500 -25.15 -26.87 -1.12
N GLN A 501 -23.94 -27.44 -1.04
CA GLN A 501 -23.65 -28.83 -1.42
C GLN A 501 -24.14 -29.90 -0.44
N GLY A 502 -24.76 -29.53 0.68
CA GLY A 502 -25.55 -30.47 1.47
C GLY A 502 -24.77 -31.33 2.46
N LEU A 503 -24.08 -30.69 3.40
CA LEU A 503 -23.95 -31.26 4.75
C LEU A 503 -24.88 -30.43 5.64
N ASN A 504 -25.96 -31.04 6.15
CA ASN A 504 -26.80 -30.51 7.21
C ASN A 504 -25.98 -30.34 8.51
N LYS A 505 -24.94 -29.51 8.48
CA LYS A 505 -24.20 -29.10 9.65
C LYS A 505 -25.04 -28.04 10.34
N SER A 506 -25.30 -28.27 11.63
CA SER A 506 -26.04 -27.34 12.47
C SER A 506 -25.47 -25.93 12.31
N PRO A 507 -26.33 -24.90 12.19
CA PRO A 507 -25.88 -23.52 12.14
C PRO A 507 -24.95 -23.22 13.32
N ARG A 508 -23.86 -22.48 13.07
CA ARG A 508 -22.82 -22.25 14.07
C ARG A 508 -23.13 -21.03 14.92
N ALA A 509 -22.69 -21.03 16.17
CA ALA A 509 -22.74 -19.84 17.00
C ALA A 509 -21.89 -18.72 16.37
N LYS A 510 -22.48 -17.55 16.20
CA LYS A 510 -21.83 -16.34 15.70
C LYS A 510 -20.85 -15.79 16.75
N LEU A 511 -19.63 -15.44 16.34
CA LEU A 511 -18.61 -14.86 17.23
C LEU A 511 -18.62 -13.33 17.21
N VAL A 512 -18.96 -12.75 16.06
CA VAL A 512 -19.06 -11.32 15.87
C VAL A 512 -20.47 -10.84 16.26
N SER A 513 -20.56 -9.69 16.92
CA SER A 513 -21.83 -9.06 17.27
C SER A 513 -22.70 -8.79 16.05
N GLU A 514 -24.01 -8.95 16.19
CA GLU A 514 -25.02 -8.58 15.17
C GLU A 514 -25.12 -7.06 14.96
N THR A 515 -24.35 -6.26 15.70
CA THR A 515 -24.19 -4.83 15.43
C THR A 515 -23.32 -4.55 14.20
N LEU A 516 -22.52 -5.53 13.77
CA LEU A 516 -21.62 -5.46 12.61
C LEU A 516 -22.18 -6.29 11.44
N PRO A 517 -21.86 -5.96 10.18
CA PRO A 517 -22.35 -6.68 9.00
C PRO A 517 -21.96 -8.16 8.97
N ALA A 518 -22.78 -9.02 8.38
CA ALA A 518 -22.58 -10.47 8.33
C ALA A 518 -21.26 -10.89 7.65
N TRP A 519 -20.78 -10.14 6.65
CA TRP A 519 -19.52 -10.44 5.96
C TRP A 519 -18.31 -10.46 6.91
N THR A 520 -18.38 -9.75 8.04
CA THR A 520 -17.28 -9.69 9.02
C THR A 520 -17.02 -11.03 9.69
N GLU A 521 -18.03 -11.89 9.86
CA GLU A 521 -17.85 -13.24 10.40
C GLU A 521 -17.03 -14.11 9.43
N TYR A 522 -17.36 -14.06 8.13
CA TYR A 522 -16.61 -14.76 7.09
C TYR A 522 -15.18 -14.24 6.97
N MET A 523 -14.99 -12.93 7.08
CA MET A 523 -13.65 -12.35 7.09
C MET A 523 -12.86 -12.84 8.31
N LEU A 524 -13.48 -12.92 9.49
CA LEU A 524 -12.83 -13.44 10.68
C LEU A 524 -12.42 -14.92 10.53
N GLU A 525 -13.27 -15.76 9.94
CA GLU A 525 -12.93 -17.16 9.61
C GLU A 525 -11.66 -17.21 8.72
N LEU A 526 -11.60 -16.39 7.67
CA LEU A 526 -10.42 -16.29 6.81
C LEU A 526 -9.18 -15.78 7.56
N MET A 527 -9.32 -14.73 8.36
CA MET A 527 -8.22 -14.17 9.13
C MET A 527 -7.63 -15.19 10.10
N ARG A 528 -8.47 -16.04 10.71
CA ARG A 528 -8.05 -17.10 11.62
C ARG A 528 -7.41 -18.29 10.92
N THR A 529 -7.91 -18.68 9.75
CA THR A 529 -7.32 -19.78 8.97
C THR A 529 -5.98 -19.42 8.34
N ARG A 530 -5.76 -18.13 8.04
CA ARG A 530 -4.55 -17.63 7.39
C ARG A 530 -3.59 -16.87 8.30
N GLY A 531 -3.94 -16.65 9.56
CA GLY A 531 -3.15 -15.83 10.47
C GLY A 531 -3.09 -14.35 10.04
N LEU A 532 -4.10 -13.87 9.31
CA LEU A 532 -4.13 -12.48 8.85
C LEU A 532 -4.56 -11.54 9.97
N SER A 533 -4.02 -10.33 9.94
CA SER A 533 -4.33 -9.27 10.91
C SER A 533 -4.60 -7.94 10.21
N LEU A 534 -5.33 -7.06 10.89
CA LEU A 534 -5.52 -5.67 10.48
C LEU A 534 -4.61 -4.78 11.33
N LEU A 535 -3.99 -3.79 10.71
CA LEU A 535 -3.20 -2.78 11.43
C LEU A 535 -4.14 -1.74 12.05
N TYR A 536 -4.14 -1.61 13.37
CA TYR A 536 -4.90 -0.59 14.09
C TYR A 536 -4.02 0.59 14.50
N PRO A 537 -4.57 1.83 14.45
CA PRO A 537 -3.84 3.03 14.82
C PRO A 537 -3.64 3.11 16.33
N ALA A 538 -2.65 3.88 16.76
CA ALA A 538 -2.49 4.25 18.16
C ALA A 538 -3.56 5.24 18.62
N ALA A 539 -3.97 5.17 19.88
CA ALA A 539 -4.74 6.23 20.51
C ALA A 539 -3.82 7.42 20.88
N SER A 540 -3.65 8.39 19.98
CA SER A 540 -2.86 9.60 20.25
C SER A 540 -3.71 10.66 20.94
N SER A 541 -3.26 11.19 22.09
CA SER A 541 -3.67 12.47 22.70
C SER A 541 -5.17 12.84 22.76
N GLY A 542 -6.07 11.85 22.68
CA GLY A 542 -7.53 12.05 22.70
C GLY A 542 -8.17 12.33 21.34
N ASP A 543 -7.40 12.81 20.36
CA ASP A 543 -7.87 13.08 19.00
C ASP A 543 -7.81 11.81 18.13
N ARG A 544 -8.77 11.64 17.22
CA ARG A 544 -8.80 10.52 16.27
C ARG A 544 -8.94 10.96 14.83
N LEU A 545 -8.55 10.08 13.92
CA LEU A 545 -8.75 10.29 12.48
C LEU A 545 -10.19 10.01 12.05
N VAL A 546 -10.89 9.18 12.83
CA VAL A 546 -12.28 8.79 12.59
C VAL A 546 -13.03 8.78 13.90
N THR A 547 -14.26 9.28 13.85
CA THR A 547 -15.22 9.22 14.94
C THR A 547 -16.46 8.49 14.43
N ILE A 548 -16.88 7.45 15.16
CA ILE A 548 -18.08 6.68 14.85
C ILE A 548 -19.19 7.20 15.73
N HIS A 549 -20.17 7.81 15.10
CA HIS A 549 -21.28 8.41 15.81
C HIS A 549 -22.37 7.41 16.16
N ASN A 550 -22.96 7.60 17.33
CA ASN A 550 -24.00 6.71 17.81
C ASN A 550 -25.41 7.16 17.39
N GLU A 551 -25.65 8.44 17.10
CA GLU A 551 -26.95 8.88 16.63
C GLU A 551 -27.30 8.29 15.26
N LEU A 552 -28.59 8.08 15.02
CA LEU A 552 -29.10 7.50 13.77
C LEU A 552 -28.49 6.12 13.39
N TYR A 553 -27.86 5.42 14.34
CA TYR A 553 -27.43 4.03 14.16
C TYR A 553 -28.59 3.17 13.66
N ARG A 554 -28.32 2.41 12.61
CA ARG A 554 -29.18 1.37 12.07
C ARG A 554 -28.43 0.06 12.16
N ARG A 555 -29.14 -0.99 12.58
CA ARG A 555 -28.61 -2.34 12.56
C ARG A 555 -28.44 -2.80 11.11
N PRO A 556 -27.44 -3.64 10.79
CA PRO A 556 -27.37 -4.27 9.47
C PRO A 556 -28.67 -4.98 9.10
N GLU A 557 -29.07 -4.85 7.83
CA GLU A 557 -30.39 -5.24 7.33
C GLU A 557 -30.69 -6.74 7.51
N GLU A 558 -29.66 -7.60 7.39
CA GLU A 558 -29.78 -9.03 7.63
C GLU A 558 -30.24 -9.37 9.07
N PHE A 559 -30.04 -8.47 10.03
CA PHE A 559 -30.40 -8.63 11.45
C PHE A 559 -31.58 -7.72 11.86
N GLU A 560 -32.22 -7.04 10.90
CA GLU A 560 -33.43 -6.26 11.19
C GLU A 560 -34.62 -7.18 11.50
N VAL A 561 -35.25 -6.94 12.64
CA VAL A 561 -36.48 -7.62 13.04
C VAL A 561 -37.66 -6.80 12.52
N ARG A 562 -38.41 -7.29 11.52
CA ARG A 562 -39.68 -6.64 11.16
C ARG A 562 -40.64 -6.77 12.34
N GLN A 563 -41.15 -5.63 12.83
CA GLN A 563 -42.38 -5.64 13.60
C GLN A 563 -43.48 -6.15 12.65
N PRO A 564 -44.32 -7.12 13.05
CA PRO A 564 -45.45 -7.50 12.24
C PRO A 564 -46.32 -6.26 12.05
N GLU A 565 -46.52 -5.84 10.81
CA GLU A 565 -47.49 -4.80 10.51
C GLU A 565 -48.82 -5.22 11.12
N GLU A 566 -49.43 -4.33 11.90
CA GLU A 566 -50.83 -4.45 12.33
C GLU A 566 -51.73 -4.33 11.08
N HIS A 567 -51.72 -5.35 10.23
CA HIS A 567 -52.68 -5.52 9.16
C HIS A 567 -53.54 -6.73 9.50
N GLY A 568 -54.82 -6.41 9.68
CA GLY A 568 -55.79 -7.21 10.42
C GLY A 568 -55.91 -8.66 10.00
N LYS A 569 -56.26 -9.49 10.99
CA LYS A 569 -56.83 -10.84 10.91
C LYS A 569 -57.07 -11.36 9.49
N GLY A 570 -56.01 -11.88 8.88
CA GLY A 570 -56.04 -12.66 7.65
C GLY A 570 -55.00 -13.77 7.81
N SER A 571 -55.42 -15.01 7.64
CA SER A 571 -54.64 -16.22 7.87
C SER A 571 -53.24 -16.14 7.25
N TYR A 572 -52.22 -15.97 8.09
CA TYR A 572 -50.84 -16.26 7.73
C TYR A 572 -50.62 -17.75 7.95
N THR A 573 -50.71 -18.55 6.89
CA THR A 573 -49.90 -19.76 6.80
C THR A 573 -48.43 -19.33 6.91
N PRO A 574 -47.66 -19.80 7.92
CA PRO A 574 -46.24 -19.49 7.99
C PRO A 574 -45.61 -20.07 6.71
N LEU A 575 -45.02 -19.20 5.89
CA LEU A 575 -44.17 -19.67 4.80
C LEU A 575 -43.08 -20.56 5.41
N THR A 576 -43.22 -21.85 5.12
CA THR A 576 -42.18 -22.82 4.80
C THR A 576 -40.79 -22.50 5.33
N SER A 577 -40.36 -23.22 6.38
CA SER A 577 -38.99 -23.42 6.90
C SER A 577 -38.07 -22.17 6.95
N PRO A 578 -37.49 -21.82 8.12
CA PRO A 578 -36.46 -20.78 8.12
C PRO A 578 -35.37 -21.15 7.09
N PRO A 579 -34.94 -20.21 6.23
CA PRO A 579 -33.82 -20.47 5.33
C PRO A 579 -32.66 -20.99 6.19
N THR A 580 -31.92 -21.98 5.69
CA THR A 580 -30.77 -22.56 6.39
C THR A 580 -29.70 -21.49 6.53
N GLU A 581 -29.79 -20.68 7.57
CA GLU A 581 -28.81 -19.62 7.83
C GLU A 581 -27.50 -20.26 8.33
N PRO A 582 -26.33 -19.74 7.89
CA PRO A 582 -25.03 -20.31 8.25
C PRO A 582 -24.67 -20.11 9.72
N PHE A 583 -25.17 -19.03 10.34
CA PHE A 583 -24.87 -18.64 11.71
C PHE A 583 -26.15 -18.43 12.52
N LEU A 584 -26.14 -18.93 13.75
CA LEU A 584 -27.19 -18.71 14.74
C LEU A 584 -27.15 -17.26 15.24
N THR A 585 -28.28 -16.57 15.13
CA THR A 585 -28.53 -15.29 15.79
C THR A 585 -28.84 -15.50 17.27
N ALA A 586 -28.54 -14.51 18.11
CA ALA A 586 -28.90 -14.49 19.51
C ALA A 586 -30.43 -14.46 19.68
N GLU A 587 -30.93 -15.05 20.77
CA GLU A 587 -32.37 -15.05 21.09
C GLU A 587 -32.92 -13.62 21.32
N GLN A 588 -32.06 -12.74 21.86
CA GLN A 588 -32.37 -11.33 22.05
C GLN A 588 -31.40 -10.49 21.22
N PRO A 589 -31.91 -9.53 20.44
CA PRO A 589 -31.05 -8.68 19.63
C PRO A 589 -30.17 -7.80 20.53
N PRO A 590 -28.90 -7.56 20.17
CA PRO A 590 -28.01 -6.77 21.00
C PRO A 590 -28.52 -5.32 21.12
N PRO A 591 -28.24 -4.66 22.27
CA PRO A 591 -28.55 -3.25 22.44
C PRO A 591 -27.80 -2.41 21.40
N LYS A 592 -28.34 -1.22 21.14
CA LYS A 592 -27.67 -0.24 20.28
C LYS A 592 -26.27 0.07 20.86
N PRO A 593 -25.21 0.07 20.03
CA PRO A 593 -23.87 0.40 20.50
C PRO A 593 -23.83 1.82 21.07
N GLN A 594 -23.09 1.97 22.16
CA GLN A 594 -22.85 3.25 22.82
C GLN A 594 -21.34 3.44 22.95
N ASN A 595 -20.74 3.97 21.88
CA ASN A 595 -19.31 4.21 21.79
C ASN A 595 -18.97 5.61 22.31
N TYR A 596 -17.76 5.79 22.85
CA TYR A 596 -17.24 7.13 23.09
C TYR A 596 -16.94 7.82 21.75
N GLU A 597 -17.32 9.09 21.60
CA GLU A 597 -17.13 9.88 20.38
C GLU A 597 -15.96 10.85 20.57
N PRO A 598 -14.72 10.44 20.21
CA PRO A 598 -13.55 11.31 20.36
C PRO A 598 -13.60 12.49 19.39
N PRO A 599 -12.94 13.62 19.73
CA PRO A 599 -12.74 14.71 18.79
C PRO A 599 -11.87 14.27 17.61
N LEU A 600 -12.10 14.88 16.45
CA LEU A 600 -11.31 14.65 15.24
C LEU A 600 -10.04 15.49 15.24
N VAL A 601 -8.96 14.94 14.68
CA VAL A 601 -7.73 15.71 14.42
C VAL A 601 -8.05 16.89 13.50
N PRO A 602 -7.77 18.14 13.93
CA PRO A 602 -8.03 19.33 13.11
C PRO A 602 -6.99 19.49 12.01
N TYR A 603 -7.38 20.16 10.93
CA TYR A 603 -6.47 20.45 9.80
C TYR A 603 -5.27 21.33 10.18
N SER A 604 -5.39 22.15 11.24
CA SER A 604 -4.33 23.05 11.70
C SER A 604 -3.12 22.35 12.32
N ARG A 605 -3.25 21.06 12.68
CA ARG A 605 -2.14 20.27 13.23
C ARG A 605 -1.67 19.29 12.15
N PRO A 606 -0.48 19.48 11.56
CA PRO A 606 -0.03 18.62 10.47
C PRO A 606 0.17 17.18 10.95
N LEU A 607 -0.03 16.22 10.05
CA LEU A 607 -0.08 14.80 10.39
C LEU A 607 1.18 14.33 11.13
N HIS A 608 2.35 14.83 10.75
CA HIS A 608 3.62 14.42 11.35
C HIS A 608 3.76 14.79 12.84
N LEU A 609 3.02 15.79 13.32
CA LEU A 609 2.97 16.17 14.74
C LEU A 609 1.85 15.46 15.52
N THR A 610 0.89 14.85 14.82
CA THR A 610 -0.26 14.16 15.44
C THR A 610 0.05 12.71 15.80
N LEU A 611 0.92 12.07 15.01
CA LEU A 611 1.26 10.65 15.13
C LEU A 611 2.31 10.42 16.23
N PRO A 612 2.28 9.27 16.92
CA PRO A 612 3.31 8.91 17.88
C PRO A 612 4.69 8.75 17.19
N PHE A 613 5.75 8.74 17.99
CA PHE A 613 7.14 8.54 17.53
C PHE A 613 7.64 9.59 16.53
N ASP A 614 7.18 10.85 16.63
CA ASP A 614 7.51 11.93 15.67
C ASP A 614 7.22 11.49 14.21
N ALA A 615 6.07 10.82 14.08
CA ALA A 615 5.57 10.16 12.88
C ALA A 615 6.47 9.09 12.27
N GLU A 616 7.48 8.57 12.96
CA GLU A 616 8.22 7.38 12.52
C GLU A 616 7.36 6.13 12.78
N LEU A 617 6.77 5.58 11.72
CA LEU A 617 5.96 4.36 11.82
C LEU A 617 6.84 3.17 12.22
N PRO A 618 6.54 2.44 13.31
CA PRO A 618 7.32 1.26 13.69
C PRO A 618 7.17 0.14 12.65
N SER A 619 8.23 -0.66 12.48
CA SER A 619 8.20 -1.86 11.64
C SER A 619 7.18 -2.87 12.17
N LEU A 620 6.54 -3.60 11.25
CA LEU A 620 5.51 -4.62 11.54
C LEU A 620 6.00 -5.71 12.51
N ALA A 621 7.28 -6.09 12.40
CA ALA A 621 7.91 -7.08 13.26
C ALA A 621 7.95 -6.65 14.74
N TYR A 622 7.89 -5.34 15.01
CA TYR A 622 7.98 -4.78 16.36
C TYR A 622 6.63 -4.51 17.01
N LEU A 623 5.54 -4.48 16.23
CA LEU A 623 4.20 -4.13 16.73
C LEU A 623 3.61 -5.24 17.61
N PRO A 624 2.89 -4.96 18.70
CA PRO A 624 2.16 -6.00 19.41
C PRO A 624 1.11 -6.67 18.52
N TYR A 625 0.88 -7.97 18.74
CA TYR A 625 -0.12 -8.75 18.02
C TYR A 625 -1.22 -9.22 18.98
N LEU A 626 -2.48 -8.95 18.63
CA LEU A 626 -3.66 -9.33 19.39
C LEU A 626 -4.40 -10.48 18.68
N SER A 627 -4.78 -11.48 19.47
CA SER A 627 -5.71 -12.54 19.03
C SER A 627 -7.10 -11.96 18.76
N GLN A 628 -8.00 -12.76 18.15
CA GLN A 628 -9.42 -12.40 18.01
C GLN A 628 -10.04 -11.93 19.33
N THR A 629 -9.64 -12.52 20.47
CA THR A 629 -10.19 -12.20 21.79
C THR A 629 -9.55 -10.96 22.43
N GLY A 630 -8.67 -10.26 21.71
CA GLY A 630 -8.02 -9.02 22.19
C GLY A 630 -6.88 -9.25 23.18
N HIS A 631 -6.36 -10.48 23.29
CA HIS A 631 -5.19 -10.77 24.13
C HIS A 631 -3.90 -10.65 23.31
N VAL A 632 -2.88 -10.03 23.90
CA VAL A 632 -1.54 -9.97 23.30
C VAL A 632 -0.94 -11.38 23.27
N ILE A 633 -0.50 -11.84 22.10
CA ILE A 633 0.10 -13.16 21.93
C ILE A 633 1.46 -13.08 21.22
N PRO A 634 2.43 -13.95 21.55
CA PRO A 634 3.68 -14.08 20.81
C PRO A 634 3.47 -14.66 19.39
N LEU A 635 4.35 -14.30 18.45
CA LEU A 635 4.29 -14.82 17.06
C LEU A 635 4.37 -16.35 16.97
N ALA A 636 5.24 -16.99 17.76
CA ALA A 636 5.37 -18.45 17.73
C ALA A 636 4.06 -19.17 18.10
N THR A 637 3.29 -18.58 19.02
CA THR A 637 1.98 -19.10 19.40
C THR A 637 0.94 -18.86 18.31
N LEU A 638 1.05 -17.75 17.55
CA LEU A 638 0.15 -17.43 16.44
C LEU A 638 0.22 -18.48 15.33
N GLU A 639 1.41 -18.93 14.94
CA GLU A 639 1.58 -19.95 13.91
C GLU A 639 0.88 -21.26 14.29
N GLN A 640 1.09 -21.72 15.53
CA GLN A 640 0.46 -22.93 16.06
C GLN A 640 -1.08 -22.82 16.13
N LEU A 641 -1.59 -21.67 16.58
CA LEU A 641 -3.02 -21.41 16.64
C LEU A 641 -3.65 -21.38 15.25
N THR A 642 -2.95 -20.80 14.28
CA THR A 642 -3.39 -20.71 12.88
C THR A 642 -3.42 -22.09 12.24
N GLU A 643 -2.35 -22.90 12.36
CA GLU A 643 -2.30 -24.26 11.80
C GLU A 643 -3.39 -25.16 12.43
N THR A 644 -3.57 -25.07 13.75
CA THR A 644 -4.60 -25.84 14.46
C THR A 644 -6.01 -25.45 14.02
N TYR A 645 -6.28 -24.15 13.89
CA TYR A 645 -7.59 -23.66 13.45
C TYR A 645 -7.85 -23.99 11.97
N ALA A 646 -6.85 -23.82 11.09
CA ALA A 646 -6.96 -24.16 9.68
C ALA A 646 -7.27 -25.66 9.48
N THR A 647 -6.61 -26.54 10.23
CA THR A 647 -6.87 -27.99 10.17
C THR A 647 -8.31 -28.32 10.55
N ARG A 648 -8.78 -27.78 11.69
CA ARG A 648 -10.17 -27.96 12.13
C ARG A 648 -11.16 -27.36 11.14
N PHE A 649 -10.88 -26.19 10.58
CA PHE A 649 -11.73 -25.53 9.60
C PHE A 649 -11.90 -26.39 8.34
N ARG A 650 -10.83 -27.02 7.83
CA ARG A 650 -10.88 -27.89 6.65
C ARG A 650 -11.79 -29.10 6.88
N GLU A 651 -11.71 -29.73 8.04
CA GLU A 651 -12.54 -30.88 8.42
C GLU A 651 -14.01 -30.45 8.65
N ASP A 652 -14.20 -29.40 9.47
CA ASP A 652 -15.52 -28.97 9.94
C ASP A 652 -16.31 -28.16 8.93
N ILE A 653 -15.67 -27.37 8.08
CA ILE A 653 -16.34 -26.47 7.11
C ILE A 653 -15.92 -26.81 5.68
N GLY A 654 -14.62 -27.04 5.46
CA GLY A 654 -14.06 -27.37 4.16
C GLY A 654 -14.57 -28.68 3.56
N GLY A 655 -15.08 -29.60 4.40
CA GLY A 655 -15.53 -30.92 3.99
C GLY A 655 -14.38 -31.82 3.52
N CYS A 656 -13.18 -31.58 4.07
CA CYS A 656 -11.96 -32.30 3.75
C CYS A 656 -11.78 -33.53 4.64
N ASP A 657 -11.24 -34.60 4.06
CA ASP A 657 -10.73 -35.72 4.85
C ASP A 657 -9.43 -35.31 5.59
N PRO A 658 -9.12 -35.96 6.72
CA PRO A 658 -7.88 -35.71 7.45
C PRO A 658 -6.66 -35.90 6.53
N LEU A 659 -5.77 -34.90 6.53
CA LEU A 659 -4.58 -34.92 5.68
C LEU A 659 -3.67 -36.11 6.03
N PRO A 660 -3.12 -36.83 5.02
CA PRO A 660 -2.11 -37.86 5.26
C PRO A 660 -0.88 -37.29 5.99
N LYS A 661 -0.31 -38.07 6.92
CA LYS A 661 0.88 -37.64 7.67
C LYS A 661 2.01 -37.25 6.71
N GLY A 662 2.51 -36.02 6.86
CA GLY A 662 3.62 -35.51 6.04
C GLY A 662 3.21 -34.91 4.70
N ARG A 663 1.93 -34.66 4.43
CA ARG A 663 1.47 -33.91 3.25
C ARG A 663 0.65 -32.69 3.65
N LEU A 664 0.81 -31.61 2.91
CA LEU A 664 0.07 -30.36 3.07
C LEU A 664 -0.59 -30.00 1.75
N ARG A 665 -1.71 -29.29 1.80
CA ARG A 665 -2.29 -28.74 0.58
C ARG A 665 -1.55 -27.46 0.19
N LYS A 666 -1.22 -27.34 -1.08
CA LYS A 666 -0.52 -26.18 -1.63
C LYS A 666 -1.37 -24.92 -1.44
N VAL A 667 -0.76 -23.88 -0.88
CA VAL A 667 -1.40 -22.57 -0.73
C VAL A 667 -1.11 -21.74 -1.96
N GLU A 668 -2.13 -21.46 -2.76
CA GLU A 668 -2.01 -20.56 -3.90
C GLU A 668 -2.22 -19.10 -3.47
N PRO A 669 -1.41 -18.16 -3.97
CA PRO A 669 -1.57 -16.75 -3.65
C PRO A 669 -2.93 -16.24 -4.15
N MET A 670 -3.60 -15.41 -3.35
CA MET A 670 -4.92 -14.82 -3.63
C MET A 670 -6.07 -15.84 -3.76
N SER A 671 -5.84 -17.11 -3.41
CA SER A 671 -6.85 -18.16 -3.41
C SER A 671 -7.09 -18.67 -1.99
N ALA A 672 -8.29 -19.20 -1.78
CA ALA A 672 -8.67 -19.94 -0.58
C ALA A 672 -9.19 -21.35 -0.91
N ARG A 673 -8.97 -21.82 -2.15
CA ARG A 673 -9.45 -23.12 -2.63
C ARG A 673 -8.88 -24.28 -1.83
N ASP A 674 -7.65 -24.14 -1.35
CA ASP A 674 -7.00 -25.11 -0.49
C ASP A 674 -7.81 -25.38 0.79
N LEU A 675 -8.56 -24.44 1.35
CA LEU A 675 -9.33 -24.67 2.57
C LEU A 675 -10.57 -25.57 2.38
N PHE A 676 -10.94 -25.90 1.13
CA PHE A 676 -12.19 -26.59 0.81
C PHE A 676 -11.96 -27.79 -0.13
N CYS A 677 -12.63 -28.91 0.13
CA CYS A 677 -12.42 -30.15 -0.63
C CYS A 677 -13.70 -30.55 -1.36
N PHE A 678 -13.70 -30.51 -2.70
CA PHE A 678 -14.89 -30.80 -3.52
C PHE A 678 -14.87 -32.19 -4.18
N GLY A 679 -13.87 -33.01 -3.87
CA GLY A 679 -13.67 -34.34 -4.49
C GLY A 679 -13.02 -34.28 -5.88
N ASP A 680 -12.53 -33.11 -6.29
CA ASP A 680 -11.83 -32.84 -7.55
C ASP A 680 -10.31 -32.70 -7.39
N GLU A 681 -9.79 -33.05 -6.22
CA GLU A 681 -8.40 -32.84 -5.80
C GLU A 681 -7.45 -33.81 -6.49
N ARG A 682 -6.30 -33.29 -6.95
CA ARG A 682 -5.26 -34.06 -7.63
C ARG A 682 -4.01 -34.15 -6.79
N GLU A 683 -3.11 -35.07 -7.13
CA GLU A 683 -1.81 -35.17 -6.45
C GLU A 683 -0.98 -33.88 -6.55
N GLU A 684 -1.17 -33.10 -7.63
CA GLU A 684 -0.51 -31.79 -7.85
C GLU A 684 -0.94 -30.71 -6.84
N ASP A 685 -2.08 -30.89 -6.18
CA ASP A 685 -2.59 -29.94 -5.17
C ASP A 685 -1.94 -30.16 -3.79
N PHE A 686 -1.14 -31.21 -3.64
CA PHE A 686 -0.46 -31.56 -2.39
C PHE A 686 1.06 -31.36 -2.52
N GLU A 687 1.66 -30.89 -1.43
CA GLU A 687 3.11 -30.75 -1.28
C GLU A 687 3.55 -31.60 -0.08
N ASP A 688 4.69 -32.29 -0.21
CA ASP A 688 5.25 -33.06 0.90
C ASP A 688 5.77 -32.09 1.98
N LYS A 689 5.37 -32.30 3.23
CA LYS A 689 5.85 -31.56 4.39
C LYS A 689 7.32 -31.92 4.56
N ALA A 690 8.22 -30.97 4.25
CA ALA A 690 9.66 -31.19 4.32
C ALA A 690 10.05 -31.78 5.69
N THR A 691 10.54 -33.02 5.70
CA THR A 691 11.07 -33.68 6.90
C THR A 691 12.56 -33.39 7.02
N GLY A 692 12.95 -32.60 8.03
CA GLY A 692 14.33 -32.47 8.50
C GLY A 692 15.00 -31.15 8.10
N ASP A 693 15.27 -30.32 9.11
CA ASP A 693 16.28 -29.23 9.19
C ASP A 693 16.35 -28.19 8.05
N GLY A 694 15.39 -28.22 7.12
CA GLY A 694 15.12 -27.21 6.11
C GLY A 694 13.85 -26.45 6.50
N ASP A 695 14.08 -25.23 6.96
CA ASP A 695 13.13 -24.25 7.47
C ASP A 695 11.83 -24.14 6.66
N TRP A 696 10.71 -24.59 7.26
CA TRP A 696 9.36 -24.41 6.72
C TRP A 696 8.84 -23.04 7.14
N ASP A 697 8.57 -22.18 6.16
CA ASP A 697 7.93 -20.87 6.31
C ASP A 697 6.65 -20.83 5.44
N PRO A 698 5.52 -21.34 5.95
CA PRO A 698 4.26 -21.43 5.22
C PRO A 698 3.56 -20.08 4.99
N PHE A 699 4.08 -19.00 5.59
CA PHE A 699 3.45 -17.68 5.59
C PHE A 699 4.40 -16.55 5.16
N GLY A 700 5.65 -16.85 4.77
CA GLY A 700 6.65 -15.87 4.32
C GLY A 700 7.27 -15.01 5.43
N LEU A 701 7.16 -15.44 6.69
CA LEU A 701 7.53 -14.66 7.89
C LEU A 701 9.02 -14.75 8.28
N LYS A 702 9.78 -15.78 7.88
CA LYS A 702 11.15 -16.03 8.36
C LYS A 702 12.27 -15.42 7.54
N LYS A 703 12.02 -15.03 6.28
CA LYS A 703 13.03 -14.29 5.46
C LYS A 703 13.45 -12.95 6.10
N SER A 704 12.71 -12.46 7.09
CA SER A 704 13.00 -11.24 7.85
C SER A 704 14.09 -11.40 8.91
N THR A 705 14.20 -12.59 9.52
CA THR A 705 15.08 -12.83 10.67
C THR A 705 16.50 -13.18 10.26
N GLU A 706 16.72 -13.87 9.14
CA GLU A 706 18.08 -14.19 8.67
C GLU A 706 18.85 -12.95 8.14
N ALA A 707 18.13 -11.94 7.65
CA ALA A 707 18.74 -10.68 7.21
C ALA A 707 19.25 -9.80 8.38
N MET A 708 18.91 -10.15 9.64
CA MET A 708 19.29 -9.37 10.82
C MET A 708 20.50 -9.96 11.58
N TYR A 709 20.97 -11.18 11.23
CA TYR A 709 22.07 -11.86 11.93
C TYR A 709 23.37 -12.04 11.14
N THR A 710 23.52 -11.41 9.97
CA THR A 710 24.84 -11.23 9.33
C THR A 710 25.39 -9.84 9.61
N ALA A 711 25.68 -9.58 10.89
CA ALA A 711 26.56 -8.51 11.34
C ALA A 711 27.25 -8.98 12.63
N THR A 712 28.07 -10.02 12.50
CA THR A 712 29.05 -10.38 13.53
C THR A 712 30.22 -9.42 13.44
N ASP A 713 30.40 -8.59 14.48
CA ASP A 713 31.68 -8.43 15.15
C ASP A 713 31.45 -7.77 16.51
N ILE A 714 32.32 -8.13 17.48
CA ILE A 714 32.42 -7.64 18.87
C ILE A 714 31.68 -8.51 19.90
N ILE A 715 32.34 -9.59 20.36
CA ILE A 715 32.88 -9.73 21.73
C ILE A 715 33.46 -11.15 21.86
N SER A 716 34.79 -11.21 21.86
CA SER A 716 35.58 -12.27 22.48
C SER A 716 35.73 -11.99 23.97
N ASP A 717 35.97 -13.05 24.74
CA ASP A 717 36.32 -13.11 26.17
C ASP A 717 35.17 -12.97 27.18
N ALA A 718 34.71 -14.11 27.70
CA ALA A 718 35.20 -14.62 28.99
C ALA A 718 34.53 -15.95 29.34
N SER A 719 35.36 -16.94 29.62
CA SER A 719 35.03 -18.30 30.02
C SER A 719 34.70 -18.42 31.52
N GLU A 720 34.03 -19.53 31.85
CA GLU A 720 34.01 -20.25 33.14
C GLU A 720 33.27 -19.61 34.34
N ALA A 721 32.16 -20.24 34.73
CA ALA A 721 32.12 -21.11 35.91
C ALA A 721 30.71 -21.68 36.16
N THR A 722 30.61 -23.01 36.19
CA THR A 722 29.54 -23.78 36.84
C THR A 722 29.67 -23.66 38.38
N PRO A 723 28.59 -23.78 39.18
CA PRO A 723 28.29 -25.11 39.74
C PRO A 723 26.81 -25.43 40.05
N THR A 724 26.59 -26.73 40.24
CA THR A 724 25.40 -27.51 40.61
C THR A 724 24.86 -27.29 42.05
N PRO A 725 23.68 -27.86 42.40
CA PRO A 725 22.80 -27.39 43.49
C PRO A 725 22.89 -28.23 44.78
N THR A 726 22.46 -27.63 45.89
CA THR A 726 22.15 -28.34 47.15
C THR A 726 21.06 -27.60 47.95
N SER A 727 19.95 -28.30 48.20
CA SER A 727 18.98 -28.01 49.28
C SER A 727 19.60 -28.38 50.65
N PRO A 728 19.07 -27.94 51.82
CA PRO A 728 17.85 -28.59 52.36
C PRO A 728 16.95 -27.78 53.34
N SER A 729 15.67 -28.18 53.38
CA SER A 729 14.85 -28.58 54.56
C SER A 729 14.37 -27.62 55.67
N ILE A 730 13.05 -27.77 55.97
CA ILE A 730 12.35 -27.73 57.29
C ILE A 730 11.91 -26.35 57.84
N VAL A 731 10.74 -26.12 58.47
CA VAL A 731 9.32 -26.63 58.51
C VAL A 731 8.61 -25.84 59.65
N VAL A 732 7.26 -25.78 59.66
CA VAL A 732 6.33 -25.33 60.75
C VAL A 732 6.29 -23.80 61.02
N GLU A 733 5.20 -23.07 61.30
CA GLU A 733 3.85 -23.32 61.82
C GLU A 733 2.92 -22.11 61.49
N SER A 734 1.61 -22.33 61.34
CA SER A 734 0.54 -21.30 61.39
C SER A 734 0.07 -21.11 62.85
N PRO A 735 -0.69 -20.08 63.28
CA PRO A 735 -2.14 -19.95 62.95
C PRO A 735 -2.71 -18.49 62.96
N ALA A 736 -3.72 -18.17 62.15
CA ALA A 736 -5.16 -18.05 62.47
C ALA A 736 -5.69 -16.66 62.93
N VAL A 737 -6.72 -16.20 62.19
CA VAL A 737 -8.04 -15.64 62.63
C VAL A 737 -7.98 -14.39 63.54
N THR A 738 -8.62 -13.26 63.20
CA THR A 738 -10.05 -12.97 63.48
C THR A 738 -10.47 -11.65 62.80
N ALA A 739 -11.70 -11.58 62.31
CA ALA A 739 -12.38 -10.42 61.71
C ALA A 739 -13.02 -9.49 62.80
N PRO A 740 -14.07 -8.69 62.51
CA PRO A 740 -14.15 -7.40 61.78
C PRO A 740 -14.80 -6.28 62.65
N ALA A 741 -14.94 -5.04 62.13
CA ALA A 741 -16.11 -4.15 62.27
C ALA A 741 -15.77 -2.64 62.14
N GLU A 742 -16.26 -2.02 61.04
CA GLU A 742 -17.22 -0.89 61.00
C GLU A 742 -16.97 0.48 61.69
N PRO A 743 -17.71 1.55 61.32
CA PRO A 743 -17.15 2.83 60.88
C PRO A 743 -17.49 4.00 61.83
N ARG A 744 -16.95 5.20 61.58
CA ARG A 744 -17.57 6.46 62.04
C ARG A 744 -17.05 7.72 61.35
N ASP A 745 -18.02 8.56 61.02
CA ASP A 745 -17.94 9.96 60.59
C ASP A 745 -17.13 10.85 61.54
N ASP A 746 -16.50 11.92 61.01
CA ASP A 746 -16.88 13.31 61.31
C ASP A 746 -15.92 14.35 60.65
N LEU A 747 -16.55 15.25 59.88
CA LEU A 747 -16.45 16.73 59.91
C LEU A 747 -15.13 17.43 60.30
N ASN A 748 -14.59 18.23 59.36
CA ASN A 748 -14.40 19.70 59.42
C ASN A 748 -13.27 20.13 58.44
N GLU A 749 -13.53 20.95 57.42
CA GLU A 749 -13.59 22.42 57.44
C GLU A 749 -12.21 23.10 57.63
N ARG A 750 -11.63 23.65 56.54
CA ARG A 750 -11.30 25.08 56.34
C ARG A 750 -10.08 25.35 55.44
N LEU A 751 -10.33 26.33 54.55
CA LEU A 751 -9.43 27.29 53.87
C LEU A 751 -8.56 26.80 52.72
#